data_AF-A0A8J7PN33-F1
#
_entry.id   AF-A0A8J7PN33-F1
#
_cell.length_a   1.000
_cell.length_b   1.000
_cell.length_c   1.000
_cell.angle_alpha   90.00
_cell.angle_beta   90.00
_cell.angle_gamma   90.00
#
_symmetry.space_group_name_H-M   'P 1'
#
loop_
_entity.id
_entity.type
_entity.pdbx_description
1 polymer ?
#
loop_
_entity_poly.entity_id
_entity_poly.type
_entity_poly.pdbx_seq_one_letter_code
_entity_poly.pdbx_strand_id
1 'polypeptide(L)'
;MKERKMEIVRPKGVPDAATWNKDDKLWQLGAFSPKFKKKQVPSGQWHYWSKIGSLVCVAHFDENGSYDGSIECFHPDGSLASRGFWKNGSRCGHFVFIRCEGETDQAYPANHETWRYEFDSNANWEEHDEHWYLKDGTECTSDGRSLAEAFDLDVFFLNAEPDNFVQMKLPEFARLYQPSQASQAELAERFQERERERETLVQNLQEIWGVAPPALVDTLYWLGQVQDDQCLQTSGPATVRRFDGNIWQALITNPYENINEEIAGAFMGAVKLGRTGDSDGIWGTLFSKASGLPHEAIYQWSHDTYCIDDVLALSYDDFAFQVALCQGSVSERLSLACEEQGWAKLAGRVATPYHLSGRIADSDAIDFEAARHDRDNLYRRNFWRSYWIIELLKAPSYFKLSQFKETIFPGCFDITGGAPSFSQGLALGLEIPPVAINILFTLFFLSEDERLKEAAAVFKGSKAKIVRDLVELLDEVGEGLVLDSYGEKIDLLERRKLINKQDAIESCHGEVQTEDPLCHLSPLNRLVLSYLLENNKNAGQAGQQALFQEALWFLQERDSKAIEEFERAFWRLLEQGKPAPLGLCFAISDKGCLTPTPDLQNAVRQFLTLTDVTDQYFIKRTIACLVIAAGRDPFLLSYAGRLIKEIEAECAGLKDFEARMALSSYDQILKELMKGIRYVLPFLEQKQIEESGLTCKSLLALQSLYIKNYSFENATELLITLIALGEEADRLLPLIRGLLSANDSPPQIASLLAIENLIDRFSEENLREFATLSFRNPDENDSAVTLAYGRAGLALSKRFPELLQSFAIEEILENVAELSCYGEERWLDFRLLLCDTALKHQDLPLDKIEPLLLLPFAGASLHRAWQKVLDSRQPAKQASGSTVVSLPFLVCHGLEQLARKQLGAKQPDLAQFEGDILKDPQFLESLLPLLDRDDLVGLDLLFDLLSEAPLRKALFPLQQMVLKLRSHFRAIDPGSSLPQVLSSAIRALTRHIALFSKEEVNSPQLGLSIGGAEFLLELLGNEQLAEPVLQEVSYLSISSLASETAQRLVEALIKIALGDRGWRRYKIAVWLSDQYAAISNDPDISKILSNYKVDQRKLKTWQK
;
A
#
# COMPACT_ATOMS: atom_id res chain seq x y z
N MET A 1 -59.02 -16.31 -9.34
CA MET A 1 -59.90 -15.62 -10.31
C MET A 1 -59.14 -15.42 -11.61
N LYS A 2 -59.78 -15.19 -12.76
CA LYS A 2 -59.08 -14.60 -13.92
C LYS A 2 -59.04 -13.09 -13.73
N GLU A 3 -57.85 -12.50 -13.78
CA GLU A 3 -57.70 -11.06 -13.73
C GLU A 3 -58.37 -10.40 -14.94
N ARG A 4 -59.09 -9.30 -14.70
CA ARG A 4 -59.49 -8.41 -15.79
C ARG A 4 -58.23 -7.69 -16.25
N LYS A 5 -57.83 -7.85 -17.51
CA LYS A 5 -56.92 -6.90 -18.16
C LYS A 5 -57.55 -5.51 -18.04
N MET A 6 -57.00 -4.66 -17.19
CA MET A 6 -57.34 -3.24 -17.20
C MET A 6 -56.73 -2.62 -18.46
N GLU A 7 -57.60 -2.15 -19.34
CA GLU A 7 -57.22 -1.48 -20.56
C GLU A 7 -56.75 -0.07 -20.20
N ILE A 8 -55.48 0.24 -20.50
CA ILE A 8 -54.84 1.48 -20.03
C ILE A 8 -55.17 2.59 -21.03
N VAL A 9 -56.18 3.39 -20.69
CA VAL A 9 -56.65 4.54 -21.48
C VAL A 9 -55.65 5.69 -21.39
N ARG A 10 -55.30 6.30 -22.53
CA ARG A 10 -54.43 7.48 -22.59
C ARG A 10 -55.08 8.69 -21.90
N PRO A 11 -54.45 9.33 -20.90
CA PRO A 11 -55.00 10.51 -20.25
C PRO A 11 -55.03 11.74 -21.15
N LYS A 12 -55.95 12.67 -20.84
CA LYS A 12 -56.08 13.96 -21.53
C LYS A 12 -54.93 14.90 -21.10
N GLY A 13 -53.82 14.83 -21.83
CA GLY A 13 -52.59 15.60 -21.58
C GLY A 13 -51.36 14.92 -22.18
N VAL A 14 -51.40 13.59 -22.31
CA VAL A 14 -50.36 12.79 -22.95
C VAL A 14 -50.47 12.90 -24.48
N PRO A 15 -49.38 13.18 -25.24
CA PRO A 15 -49.42 13.28 -26.70
C PRO A 15 -49.84 11.97 -27.41
N ASP A 16 -50.47 12.09 -28.58
CA ASP A 16 -50.98 10.92 -29.29
C ASP A 16 -49.91 9.96 -29.85
N ALA A 17 -48.67 10.43 -29.98
CA ALA A 17 -47.51 9.62 -30.34
C ALA A 17 -46.90 8.84 -29.15
N ALA A 18 -47.22 9.21 -27.90
CA ALA A 18 -46.61 8.61 -26.72
C ALA A 18 -47.11 7.16 -26.51
N THR A 19 -46.19 6.28 -26.10
CA THR A 19 -46.44 4.85 -25.88
C THR A 19 -46.49 4.52 -24.39
N TRP A 20 -47.25 3.52 -23.99
CA TRP A 20 -47.28 3.08 -22.59
C TRP A 20 -46.20 2.02 -22.31
N ASN A 21 -45.26 2.37 -21.45
CA ASN A 21 -44.30 1.44 -20.87
C ASN A 21 -44.94 0.74 -19.66
N LYS A 22 -44.91 -0.59 -19.64
CA LYS A 22 -45.60 -1.41 -18.62
C LYS A 22 -44.78 -1.61 -17.36
N ASP A 23 -43.46 -1.59 -17.50
CA ASP A 23 -42.53 -1.99 -16.46
C ASP A 23 -42.28 -0.78 -15.56
N ASP A 24 -41.97 0.37 -16.17
CA ASP A 24 -41.86 1.68 -15.50
C ASP A 24 -43.24 2.30 -15.17
N LYS A 25 -44.32 1.83 -15.81
CA LYS A 25 -45.71 2.32 -15.65
C LYS A 25 -45.88 3.81 -16.00
N LEU A 26 -45.16 4.26 -17.03
CA LEU A 26 -45.19 5.62 -17.56
C LEU A 26 -45.62 5.63 -19.03
N TRP A 27 -46.20 6.73 -19.48
CA TRP A 27 -46.25 7.07 -20.90
C TRP A 27 -44.90 7.69 -21.30
N GLN A 28 -44.34 7.30 -22.43
CA GLN A 28 -43.04 7.77 -22.91
C GLN A 28 -43.09 8.21 -24.38
N LEU A 29 -42.34 9.27 -24.71
CA LEU A 29 -42.16 9.79 -26.07
C LEU A 29 -40.73 10.31 -26.25
N GLY A 30 -40.05 9.82 -27.29
CA GLY A 30 -38.75 10.30 -27.73
C GLY A 30 -38.33 9.56 -29.02
N ALA A 31 -37.10 9.80 -29.48
CA ALA A 31 -36.53 9.08 -30.62
C ALA A 31 -35.70 7.87 -30.17
N PHE A 32 -35.50 6.91 -31.08
CA PHE A 32 -34.54 5.82 -30.90
C PHE A 32 -33.42 5.96 -31.94
N SER A 33 -32.19 5.66 -31.55
CA SER A 33 -31.04 5.68 -32.47
C SER A 33 -31.19 4.60 -33.55
N PRO A 34 -30.95 4.91 -34.83
CA PRO A 34 -30.91 3.91 -35.91
C PRO A 34 -29.58 3.13 -35.94
N LYS A 35 -28.57 3.56 -35.17
CA LYS A 35 -27.30 2.84 -34.99
C LYS A 35 -27.41 1.92 -33.77
N PHE A 36 -27.49 0.61 -34.01
CA PHE A 36 -26.76 -0.49 -33.33
C PHE A 36 -27.41 -1.84 -33.65
N LYS A 37 -26.63 -2.93 -33.56
CA LYS A 37 -27.09 -4.28 -33.92
C LYS A 37 -28.03 -4.84 -32.83
N LYS A 38 -29.34 -4.92 -33.13
CA LYS A 38 -30.43 -5.64 -32.40
C LYS A 38 -31.08 -5.01 -31.14
N LYS A 39 -30.65 -3.86 -30.63
CA LYS A 39 -31.35 -3.17 -29.52
C LYS A 39 -31.66 -1.73 -29.93
N GLN A 40 -32.90 -1.27 -29.74
CA GLN A 40 -33.26 0.14 -29.94
C GLN A 40 -32.90 0.91 -28.67
N VAL A 41 -31.91 1.79 -28.75
CA VAL A 41 -31.48 2.67 -27.65
C VAL A 41 -32.16 4.04 -27.79
N PRO A 42 -32.58 4.69 -26.69
CA PRO A 42 -33.17 6.02 -26.75
C PRO A 42 -32.13 7.03 -27.27
N SER A 43 -32.58 8.07 -27.96
CA SER A 43 -31.71 9.20 -28.31
C SER A 43 -32.47 10.52 -28.38
N GLY A 44 -31.74 11.63 -28.16
CA GLY A 44 -32.29 12.98 -28.09
C GLY A 44 -33.18 13.21 -26.87
N GLN A 45 -34.08 14.20 -26.96
CA GLN A 45 -34.97 14.56 -25.86
C GLN A 45 -36.12 13.55 -25.71
N TRP A 46 -36.32 13.09 -24.49
CA TRP A 46 -37.38 12.16 -24.07
C TRP A 46 -38.28 12.81 -23.02
N HIS A 47 -39.56 12.48 -23.08
CA HIS A 47 -40.60 12.96 -22.16
C HIS A 47 -41.36 11.77 -21.56
N TYR A 48 -41.60 11.83 -20.26
CA TYR A 48 -42.30 10.81 -19.50
C TYR A 48 -43.48 11.40 -18.73
N TRP A 49 -44.65 10.77 -18.81
CA TRP A 49 -45.86 11.18 -18.08
C TRP A 49 -46.39 10.04 -17.22
N SER A 50 -46.93 10.42 -16.07
CA SER A 50 -47.63 9.55 -15.13
C SER A 50 -48.85 8.86 -15.77
N LYS A 51 -49.34 7.81 -15.11
CA LYS A 51 -50.60 7.12 -15.47
C LYS A 51 -51.82 8.06 -15.52
N ILE A 52 -51.78 9.21 -14.83
CA ILE A 52 -52.86 10.21 -14.80
C ILE A 52 -52.65 11.36 -15.79
N GLY A 53 -51.45 11.50 -16.38
CA GLY A 53 -51.15 12.46 -17.45
C GLY A 53 -50.32 13.68 -17.06
N SER A 54 -50.02 13.89 -15.77
CA SER A 54 -48.99 14.87 -15.37
C SER A 54 -47.63 14.45 -15.93
N LEU A 55 -46.86 15.42 -16.43
CA LEU A 55 -45.46 15.24 -16.81
C LEU A 55 -44.66 14.86 -15.55
N VAL A 56 -43.74 13.91 -15.69
CA VAL A 56 -42.95 13.35 -14.58
C VAL A 56 -41.46 13.64 -14.78
N CYS A 57 -40.96 13.48 -16.00
CA CYS A 57 -39.55 13.68 -16.33
C CYS A 57 -39.40 14.17 -17.78
N VAL A 58 -38.45 15.08 -17.99
CA VAL A 58 -37.84 15.39 -19.29
C VAL A 58 -36.37 15.04 -19.18
N ALA A 59 -35.89 14.14 -20.04
CA ALA A 59 -34.50 13.70 -20.07
C ALA A 59 -33.91 13.90 -21.47
N HIS A 60 -32.58 13.91 -21.55
CA HIS A 60 -31.84 13.97 -22.81
C HIS A 60 -30.87 12.79 -22.88
N PHE A 61 -30.80 12.16 -24.05
CA PHE A 61 -29.96 10.99 -24.33
C PHE A 61 -29.07 11.24 -25.54
N ASP A 62 -27.86 10.67 -25.52
CA ASP A 62 -26.91 10.71 -26.64
C ASP A 62 -27.29 9.74 -27.80
N GLU A 63 -26.36 9.43 -28.71
CA GLU A 63 -26.60 8.44 -29.79
C GLU A 63 -26.49 6.98 -29.33
N ASN A 64 -25.92 6.72 -28.14
CA ASN A 64 -25.68 5.39 -27.56
C ASN A 64 -26.79 4.97 -26.57
N GLY A 65 -27.52 5.95 -26.00
CA GLY A 65 -28.60 5.74 -25.03
C GLY A 65 -28.24 6.07 -23.59
N SER A 66 -27.12 6.75 -23.35
CA SER A 66 -26.75 7.28 -22.04
C SER A 66 -27.28 8.70 -21.85
N TYR A 67 -27.47 9.13 -20.60
CA TYR A 67 -27.96 10.48 -20.31
C TYR A 67 -26.91 11.54 -20.65
N ASP A 68 -27.27 12.51 -21.49
CA ASP A 68 -26.42 13.63 -21.88
C ASP A 68 -27.24 14.90 -22.04
N GLY A 69 -26.96 15.92 -21.23
CA GLY A 69 -27.77 17.13 -21.08
C GLY A 69 -28.50 17.22 -19.74
N SER A 70 -29.49 18.11 -19.66
CA SER A 70 -30.30 18.29 -18.45
C SER A 70 -31.35 17.18 -18.28
N ILE A 71 -31.56 16.73 -17.04
CA ILE A 71 -32.77 15.99 -16.66
C ILE A 71 -33.56 16.86 -15.69
N GLU A 72 -34.86 16.98 -15.94
CA GLU A 72 -35.80 17.72 -15.10
C GLU A 72 -36.95 16.78 -14.68
N CYS A 73 -37.09 16.55 -13.38
CA CYS A 73 -38.18 15.80 -12.79
C CYS A 73 -39.20 16.76 -12.15
N PHE A 74 -40.49 16.43 -12.26
CA PHE A 74 -41.60 17.30 -11.87
C PHE A 74 -42.50 16.63 -10.83
N HIS A 75 -43.05 17.45 -9.93
CA HIS A 75 -44.10 17.07 -9.01
C HIS A 75 -45.45 16.92 -9.73
N PRO A 76 -46.46 16.23 -9.15
CA PRO A 76 -47.75 16.01 -9.81
C PRO A 76 -48.54 17.27 -10.20
N ASP A 77 -48.23 18.41 -9.58
CA ASP A 77 -48.79 19.74 -9.85
C ASP A 77 -48.09 20.51 -11.00
N GLY A 78 -46.96 20.00 -11.49
CA GLY A 78 -46.13 20.61 -12.54
C GLY A 78 -45.02 21.53 -12.04
N SER A 79 -44.81 21.65 -10.73
CA SER A 79 -43.61 22.30 -10.17
C SER A 79 -42.37 21.41 -10.33
N LEU A 80 -41.18 22.01 -10.33
CA LEU A 80 -39.91 21.28 -10.45
C LEU A 80 -39.61 20.56 -9.14
N ALA A 81 -39.39 19.24 -9.20
CA ALA A 81 -39.00 18.40 -8.07
C ALA A 81 -37.48 18.22 -8.00
N SER A 82 -36.85 18.00 -9.15
CA SER A 82 -35.39 18.09 -9.25
C SER A 82 -34.92 18.47 -10.65
N ARG A 83 -33.73 19.07 -10.71
CA ARG A 83 -32.94 19.28 -11.93
C ARG A 83 -31.52 18.85 -11.65
N GLY A 84 -30.87 18.28 -12.66
CA GLY A 84 -29.41 18.20 -12.71
C GLY A 84 -28.93 18.27 -14.16
N PHE A 85 -27.63 18.13 -14.34
CA PHE A 85 -27.03 17.94 -15.66
C PHE A 85 -26.21 16.64 -15.67
N TRP A 86 -26.25 15.95 -16.81
CA TRP A 86 -25.59 14.67 -17.04
C TRP A 86 -24.71 14.75 -18.27
N LYS A 87 -23.64 13.96 -18.29
CA LYS A 87 -22.79 13.76 -19.46
C LYS A 87 -22.36 12.30 -19.51
N ASN A 88 -22.55 11.65 -20.66
CA ASN A 88 -22.22 10.24 -20.88
C ASN A 88 -22.77 9.30 -19.77
N GLY A 89 -23.95 9.59 -19.22
CA GLY A 89 -24.59 8.84 -18.13
C GLY A 89 -24.22 9.28 -16.71
N SER A 90 -23.16 10.06 -16.50
CA SER A 90 -22.71 10.51 -15.17
C SER A 90 -23.24 11.90 -14.80
N ARG A 91 -23.56 12.09 -13.51
CA ARG A 91 -23.97 13.39 -12.94
C ARG A 91 -22.85 14.44 -13.05
N CYS A 92 -23.05 15.57 -13.72
CA CYS A 92 -22.00 16.56 -13.94
C CYS A 92 -22.52 18.00 -13.94
N GLY A 93 -21.98 18.85 -13.08
CA GLY A 93 -22.43 20.23 -12.85
C GLY A 93 -23.49 20.31 -11.75
N HIS A 94 -24.30 21.37 -11.78
CA HIS A 94 -25.21 21.73 -10.69
C HIS A 94 -26.47 20.87 -10.62
N PHE A 95 -26.82 20.46 -9.40
CA PHE A 95 -28.00 19.68 -9.03
C PHE A 95 -28.86 20.47 -8.04
N VAL A 96 -30.18 20.35 -8.20
CA VAL A 96 -31.19 21.02 -7.39
C VAL A 96 -32.31 20.04 -7.09
N PHE A 97 -32.64 19.85 -5.82
CA PHE A 97 -33.81 19.12 -5.34
C PHE A 97 -34.71 20.09 -4.58
N ILE A 98 -36.02 20.03 -4.81
CA ILE A 98 -37.02 20.94 -4.24
C ILE A 98 -38.19 20.11 -3.71
N ARG A 99 -38.82 20.57 -2.63
CA ARG A 99 -40.05 19.97 -2.07
C ARG A 99 -41.31 20.71 -2.54
N CYS A 100 -42.44 20.01 -2.47
CA CYS A 100 -43.78 20.56 -2.59
C CYS A 100 -44.61 20.33 -1.32
N GLU A 101 -45.75 21.02 -1.19
CA GLU A 101 -46.71 20.79 -0.10
C GLU A 101 -47.61 19.56 -0.31
N GLY A 102 -47.71 19.07 -1.55
CA GLY A 102 -48.61 17.98 -1.94
C GLY A 102 -47.99 16.58 -1.80
N GLU A 103 -48.84 15.56 -1.90
CA GLU A 103 -48.39 14.17 -2.08
C GLU A 103 -47.60 14.04 -3.40
N THR A 104 -46.41 13.45 -3.34
CA THR A 104 -45.49 13.31 -4.47
C THR A 104 -44.74 11.98 -4.39
N ASP A 105 -44.63 11.27 -5.52
CA ASP A 105 -43.80 10.05 -5.64
C ASP A 105 -42.30 10.38 -5.84
N GLN A 106 -41.96 11.66 -6.06
CA GLN A 106 -40.57 12.13 -6.20
C GLN A 106 -39.86 12.15 -4.85
N ALA A 107 -38.68 11.54 -4.77
CA ALA A 107 -37.85 11.53 -3.58
C ALA A 107 -37.12 12.88 -3.38
N TYR A 108 -36.98 13.29 -2.12
CA TYR A 108 -36.12 14.39 -1.69
C TYR A 108 -35.00 13.77 -0.82
N PRO A 109 -33.70 14.00 -1.14
CA PRO A 109 -32.60 13.27 -0.50
C PRO A 109 -32.15 13.85 0.85
N ALA A 110 -32.55 15.08 1.19
CA ALA A 110 -32.14 15.79 2.41
C ALA A 110 -33.24 15.82 3.50
N ASN A 111 -32.93 16.45 4.64
CA ASN A 111 -33.79 16.45 5.82
C ASN A 111 -35.16 17.13 5.59
N HIS A 112 -36.20 16.64 6.27
CA HIS A 112 -37.59 17.11 6.17
C HIS A 112 -37.88 18.51 6.75
N GLU A 113 -36.88 19.18 7.35
CA GLU A 113 -36.95 20.61 7.72
C GLU A 113 -36.37 21.53 6.63
N THR A 114 -35.51 21.03 5.74
CA THR A 114 -35.02 21.81 4.58
C THR A 114 -36.01 21.74 3.42
N TRP A 115 -36.07 22.77 2.57
CA TRP A 115 -37.04 22.87 1.46
C TRP A 115 -36.42 22.68 0.07
N ARG A 116 -35.18 23.13 -0.09
CA ARG A 116 -34.36 22.98 -1.29
C ARG A 116 -32.96 22.54 -0.88
N TYR A 117 -32.38 21.61 -1.63
CA TYR A 117 -31.01 21.14 -1.51
C TYR A 117 -30.33 21.30 -2.87
N GLU A 118 -29.14 21.89 -2.89
CA GLU A 118 -28.36 22.13 -4.10
C GLU A 118 -26.91 21.67 -3.87
N PHE A 119 -26.28 21.13 -4.92
CA PHE A 119 -24.87 20.71 -4.91
C PHE A 119 -24.30 20.66 -6.33
N ASP A 120 -22.99 20.71 -6.46
CA ASP A 120 -22.26 20.47 -7.71
C ASP A 120 -21.64 19.06 -7.72
N SER A 121 -21.92 18.27 -8.76
CA SER A 121 -21.31 16.94 -8.97
C SER A 121 -20.22 17.01 -10.04
N ASN A 122 -19.09 16.35 -9.80
CA ASN A 122 -17.93 16.51 -10.70
C ASN A 122 -17.97 15.60 -11.96
N ALA A 123 -18.67 14.47 -11.90
CA ALA A 123 -18.78 13.33 -12.86
C ALA A 123 -18.34 11.96 -12.29
N ASN A 124 -18.16 11.90 -10.97
CA ASN A 124 -17.74 10.77 -10.14
C ASN A 124 -18.79 10.38 -9.08
N TRP A 125 -20.02 10.89 -9.18
CA TRP A 125 -21.14 10.74 -8.23
C TRP A 125 -20.97 11.41 -6.85
N GLU A 126 -19.77 11.89 -6.51
CA GLU A 126 -19.55 12.79 -5.38
C GLU A 126 -20.41 14.06 -5.48
N GLU A 127 -20.85 14.55 -4.33
CA GLU A 127 -21.60 15.79 -4.13
C GLU A 127 -20.66 16.79 -3.42
N HIS A 128 -20.63 18.04 -3.87
CA HIS A 128 -19.78 19.11 -3.33
C HIS A 128 -20.52 20.45 -3.38
N ASP A 129 -20.02 21.48 -2.69
CA ASP A 129 -20.67 22.81 -2.65
C ASP A 129 -22.16 22.67 -2.23
N GLU A 130 -22.37 21.90 -1.16
CA GLU A 130 -23.69 21.54 -0.65
C GLU A 130 -24.35 22.73 0.06
N HIS A 131 -25.53 23.13 -0.43
CA HIS A 131 -26.33 24.21 0.13
C HIS A 131 -27.76 23.74 0.42
N TRP A 132 -28.25 23.98 1.64
CA TRP A 132 -29.64 23.78 2.00
C TRP A 132 -30.35 25.12 2.19
N TYR A 133 -31.66 25.14 1.89
CA TYR A 133 -32.47 26.35 2.03
C TYR A 133 -33.84 26.03 2.64
N LEU A 134 -34.30 26.95 3.47
CA LEU A 134 -35.67 27.04 3.94
C LEU A 134 -36.62 27.48 2.82
N LYS A 135 -37.91 27.32 3.08
CA LYS A 135 -39.00 27.55 2.11
C LYS A 135 -39.14 28.98 1.61
N ASP A 136 -38.61 29.96 2.35
CA ASP A 136 -38.57 31.37 1.94
C ASP A 136 -37.32 31.73 1.13
N GLY A 137 -36.40 30.79 0.93
CA GLY A 137 -35.12 30.98 0.26
C GLY A 137 -33.95 31.31 1.19
N THR A 138 -34.17 31.40 2.50
CA THR A 138 -33.08 31.57 3.49
C THR A 138 -32.20 30.33 3.53
N GLU A 139 -30.89 30.52 3.42
CA GLU A 139 -29.91 29.44 3.52
C GLU A 139 -29.83 28.87 4.95
N CYS A 140 -29.66 27.55 5.06
CA CYS A 140 -29.68 26.82 6.32
C CYS A 140 -28.68 25.65 6.34
N THR A 141 -28.48 25.11 7.54
CA THR A 141 -27.80 23.85 7.80
C THR A 141 -28.54 22.66 7.20
N SER A 142 -27.90 21.50 7.11
CA SER A 142 -28.53 20.25 6.66
C SER A 142 -29.73 19.81 7.53
N ASP A 143 -29.81 20.30 8.78
CA ASP A 143 -30.92 20.09 9.71
C ASP A 143 -31.96 21.23 9.78
N GLY A 144 -31.80 22.31 8.99
CA GLY A 144 -32.81 23.36 8.84
C GLY A 144 -32.70 24.54 9.82
N ARG A 145 -31.60 24.72 10.55
CA ARG A 145 -31.31 25.98 11.28
C ARG A 145 -30.83 27.05 10.31
N SER A 146 -31.32 28.29 10.42
CA SER A 146 -30.81 29.37 9.58
C SER A 146 -29.33 29.63 9.88
N LEU A 147 -28.50 29.92 8.86
CA LEU A 147 -27.04 30.07 9.08
C LEU A 147 -26.70 31.19 10.08
N ALA A 148 -27.55 32.22 10.17
CA ALA A 148 -27.41 33.32 11.12
C ALA A 148 -27.70 32.94 12.59
N GLU A 149 -28.36 31.80 12.82
CA GLU A 149 -28.67 31.25 14.15
C GLU A 149 -27.83 30.00 14.46
N ALA A 150 -27.31 29.33 13.42
CA ALA A 150 -26.53 28.10 13.55
C ALA A 150 -25.11 28.32 14.09
N PHE A 151 -24.41 29.36 13.60
CA PHE A 151 -22.98 29.60 13.88
C PHE A 151 -22.70 30.23 15.27
N ASP A 152 -23.29 29.66 16.33
CA ASP A 152 -23.21 30.20 17.69
C ASP A 152 -21.86 29.98 18.39
N LEU A 153 -21.00 29.11 17.85
CA LEU A 153 -19.67 28.83 18.40
C LEU A 153 -18.53 29.65 17.76
N ASP A 154 -18.77 30.37 16.66
CA ASP A 154 -17.74 31.17 15.95
C ASP A 154 -17.00 32.14 16.89
N VAL A 155 -17.75 32.87 17.71
CA VAL A 155 -17.20 33.85 18.66
C VAL A 155 -16.31 33.18 19.71
N PHE A 156 -16.55 31.91 20.03
CA PHE A 156 -15.70 31.16 20.95
C PHE A 156 -14.38 30.74 20.29
N PHE A 157 -14.41 30.06 19.14
CA PHE A 157 -13.18 29.53 18.50
C PHE A 157 -12.27 30.62 17.92
N LEU A 158 -12.82 31.74 17.44
CA LEU A 158 -12.02 32.91 17.05
C LEU A 158 -11.18 33.46 18.23
N ASN A 159 -11.65 33.32 19.47
CA ASN A 159 -11.00 33.81 20.69
C ASN A 159 -10.35 32.70 21.55
N ALA A 160 -10.40 31.43 21.12
CA ALA A 160 -9.77 30.31 21.79
C ALA A 160 -8.46 29.92 21.08
N GLU A 161 -7.44 29.57 21.84
CA GLU A 161 -6.17 29.02 21.35
C GLU A 161 -5.99 27.60 21.91
N PRO A 162 -5.21 26.71 21.25
CA PRO A 162 -4.90 25.39 21.78
C PRO A 162 -4.14 25.44 23.12
N ASP A 163 -3.16 26.34 23.28
CA ASP A 163 -2.32 26.40 24.47
C ASP A 163 -3.14 26.65 25.76
N ASN A 164 -3.14 25.70 26.71
CA ASN A 164 -3.93 25.68 27.96
C ASN A 164 -5.46 25.52 27.76
N PHE A 165 -5.91 25.07 26.58
CA PHE A 165 -7.33 24.90 26.26
C PHE A 165 -8.10 24.06 27.29
N VAL A 166 -7.56 22.93 27.75
CA VAL A 166 -8.22 22.01 28.70
C VAL A 166 -8.60 22.70 30.01
N GLN A 167 -7.72 23.57 30.52
CA GLN A 167 -7.95 24.26 31.80
C GLN A 167 -8.77 25.55 31.62
N MET A 168 -8.53 26.28 30.52
CA MET A 168 -9.03 27.65 30.35
C MET A 168 -10.29 27.78 29.50
N LYS A 169 -10.55 26.82 28.59
CA LYS A 169 -11.52 26.98 27.49
C LYS A 169 -12.43 25.78 27.25
N LEU A 170 -11.94 24.55 27.40
CA LEU A 170 -12.76 23.34 27.35
C LEU A 170 -13.97 23.35 28.33
N PRO A 171 -13.87 23.89 29.57
CA PRO A 171 -15.02 24.03 30.47
C PRO A 171 -16.05 25.09 30.06
N GLU A 172 -15.66 26.02 29.16
CA GLU A 172 -16.53 27.04 28.58
C GLU A 172 -17.23 26.47 27.34
N PHE A 173 -16.48 25.82 26.44
CA PHE A 173 -17.00 25.04 25.32
C PHE A 173 -18.03 24.00 25.77
N ALA A 174 -17.70 23.18 26.76
CA ALA A 174 -18.58 22.13 27.29
C ALA A 174 -19.86 22.67 27.97
N ARG A 175 -19.98 23.99 28.18
CA ARG A 175 -21.24 24.65 28.58
C ARG A 175 -22.01 25.20 27.37
N LEU A 176 -21.31 25.81 26.42
CA LEU A 176 -21.89 26.33 25.17
C LEU A 176 -22.46 25.21 24.28
N TYR A 177 -21.83 24.04 24.26
CA TYR A 177 -22.29 22.93 23.42
C TYR A 177 -23.61 22.30 23.91
N GLN A 178 -23.95 22.40 25.21
CA GLN A 178 -25.07 21.64 25.78
C GLN A 178 -26.43 22.14 25.25
N PRO A 179 -27.41 21.25 24.97
CA PRO A 179 -28.69 21.63 24.42
C PRO A 179 -29.46 22.58 25.36
N SER A 180 -29.99 23.66 24.78
CA SER A 180 -30.38 24.92 25.43
C SER A 180 -31.65 24.89 26.29
N GLN A 181 -32.13 23.71 26.71
CA GLN A 181 -33.42 23.53 27.39
C GLN A 181 -33.34 23.40 28.92
N ALA A 182 -32.16 23.29 29.52
CA ALA A 182 -32.00 23.15 30.97
C ALA A 182 -32.07 24.51 31.70
N SER A 183 -32.81 24.59 32.80
CA SER A 183 -32.88 25.79 33.64
C SER A 183 -31.61 26.01 34.46
N GLN A 184 -31.39 27.25 34.94
CA GLN A 184 -30.22 27.56 35.78
C GLN A 184 -30.16 26.74 37.09
N ALA A 185 -31.29 26.24 37.60
CA ALA A 185 -31.30 25.36 38.77
C ALA A 185 -30.80 23.94 38.41
N GLU A 186 -31.31 23.37 37.32
CA GLU A 186 -30.90 22.04 36.83
C GLU A 186 -29.44 22.05 36.36
N LEU A 187 -28.97 23.14 35.75
CA LEU A 187 -27.56 23.36 35.41
C LEU A 187 -26.67 23.40 36.65
N ALA A 188 -27.11 24.03 37.75
CA ALA A 188 -26.35 24.11 39.00
C ALA A 188 -26.34 22.79 39.78
N GLU A 189 -27.46 22.05 39.80
CA GLU A 189 -27.53 20.71 40.41
C GLU A 189 -26.67 19.70 39.63
N ARG A 190 -26.80 19.69 38.29
CA ARG A 190 -25.88 18.94 37.41
C ARG A 190 -24.43 19.30 37.67
N PHE A 191 -24.09 20.57 37.87
CA PHE A 191 -22.70 20.98 38.17
C PHE A 191 -22.18 20.39 39.50
N GLN A 192 -23.03 20.25 40.53
CA GLN A 192 -22.64 19.64 41.80
C GLN A 192 -22.59 18.11 41.76
N GLU A 193 -23.32 17.47 40.85
CA GLU A 193 -23.16 16.04 40.54
C GLU A 193 -21.84 15.80 39.80
N ARG A 194 -21.61 16.58 38.74
CA ARG A 194 -20.41 16.63 37.90
C ARG A 194 -19.08 16.78 38.65
N GLU A 195 -18.96 17.69 39.61
CA GLU A 195 -17.73 17.81 40.41
C GLU A 195 -17.46 16.53 41.24
N ARG A 196 -18.49 15.82 41.70
CA ARG A 196 -18.32 14.52 42.40
C ARG A 196 -17.93 13.39 41.45
N GLU A 197 -18.34 13.44 40.18
CA GLU A 197 -17.81 12.56 39.12
C GLU A 197 -16.31 12.82 38.91
N ARG A 198 -15.91 14.08 38.82
CA ARG A 198 -14.50 14.51 38.67
C ARG A 198 -13.64 14.12 39.88
N GLU A 199 -14.13 14.29 41.11
CA GLU A 199 -13.45 13.79 42.32
C GLU A 199 -13.32 12.26 42.31
N THR A 200 -14.33 11.54 41.82
CA THR A 200 -14.31 10.08 41.69
C THR A 200 -13.30 9.62 40.65
N LEU A 201 -13.21 10.32 39.52
CA LEU A 201 -12.22 10.10 38.46
C LEU A 201 -10.79 10.23 38.99
N VAL A 202 -10.50 11.29 39.74
CA VAL A 202 -9.20 11.48 40.42
C VAL A 202 -8.91 10.31 41.36
N GLN A 203 -9.88 9.89 42.19
CA GLN A 203 -9.70 8.79 43.14
C GLN A 203 -9.42 7.46 42.44
N ASN A 204 -10.20 7.08 41.43
CA ASN A 204 -10.02 5.83 40.70
C ASN A 204 -8.65 5.77 40.00
N LEU A 205 -8.21 6.84 39.32
CA LEU A 205 -6.88 6.90 38.69
C LEU A 205 -5.75 6.81 39.74
N GLN A 206 -5.88 7.58 40.83
CA GLN A 206 -4.91 7.62 41.93
C GLN A 206 -4.79 6.26 42.66
N GLU A 207 -5.85 5.44 42.68
CA GLU A 207 -5.82 4.06 43.17
C GLU A 207 -5.18 3.10 42.17
N ILE A 208 -5.66 3.06 40.93
CA ILE A 208 -5.23 2.11 39.89
C ILE A 208 -3.76 2.33 39.55
N TRP A 209 -3.38 3.57 39.24
CA TRP A 209 -2.09 3.95 38.66
C TRP A 209 -1.13 4.60 39.66
N GLY A 210 -1.59 4.98 40.85
CA GLY A 210 -0.76 5.71 41.82
C GLY A 210 -0.53 7.19 41.45
N VAL A 211 -1.16 7.69 40.38
CA VAL A 211 -1.16 9.09 39.91
C VAL A 211 -2.51 9.46 39.28
N ALA A 212 -2.85 10.75 39.30
CA ALA A 212 -3.98 11.32 38.55
C ALA A 212 -3.60 12.70 37.99
N PRO A 213 -3.05 12.79 36.77
CA PRO A 213 -2.61 14.05 36.17
C PRO A 213 -3.80 15.00 35.93
N PRO A 214 -3.77 16.27 36.41
CA PRO A 214 -4.91 17.17 36.30
C PRO A 214 -5.40 17.41 34.86
N ALA A 215 -4.48 17.63 33.90
CA ALA A 215 -4.84 17.83 32.49
C ALA A 215 -5.62 16.64 31.92
N LEU A 216 -5.10 15.40 32.07
CA LEU A 216 -5.81 14.18 31.67
C LEU A 216 -7.17 14.01 32.37
N VAL A 217 -7.24 14.29 33.68
CA VAL A 217 -8.50 14.25 34.44
C VAL A 217 -9.51 15.23 33.84
N ASP A 218 -9.08 16.46 33.54
CA ASP A 218 -9.94 17.49 32.97
C ASP A 218 -10.34 17.15 31.52
N THR A 219 -9.44 16.61 30.69
CA THR A 219 -9.75 16.15 29.32
C THR A 219 -10.78 15.00 29.33
N LEU A 220 -10.54 13.94 30.11
CA LEU A 220 -11.48 12.82 30.29
C LEU A 220 -12.85 13.33 30.77
N TYR A 221 -12.82 14.20 31.78
CA TYR A 221 -14.03 14.68 32.42
C TYR A 221 -14.85 15.60 31.50
N TRP A 222 -14.23 16.60 30.86
CA TRP A 222 -14.95 17.57 30.04
C TRP A 222 -15.31 17.06 28.65
N LEU A 223 -14.44 16.30 27.95
CA LEU A 223 -14.85 15.63 26.70
C LEU A 223 -15.95 14.58 26.96
N GLY A 224 -15.98 14.00 28.18
CA GLY A 224 -17.09 13.19 28.68
C GLY A 224 -18.43 13.93 28.83
N GLN A 225 -18.46 15.27 28.78
CA GLN A 225 -19.66 16.11 28.84
C GLN A 225 -20.07 16.68 27.47
N VAL A 226 -19.32 16.37 26.41
CA VAL A 226 -19.57 16.81 25.02
C VAL A 226 -19.64 15.58 24.12
N GLN A 227 -20.51 14.63 24.48
CA GLN A 227 -20.68 13.40 23.70
C GLN A 227 -21.35 13.70 22.35
N ASP A 228 -20.74 13.18 21.29
CA ASP A 228 -21.28 13.17 19.92
C ASP A 228 -20.91 11.83 19.29
N ASP A 229 -21.87 11.14 18.66
CA ASP A 229 -21.67 9.78 18.15
C ASP A 229 -20.76 9.75 16.90
N GLN A 230 -20.54 10.88 16.23
CA GLN A 230 -19.82 10.94 14.95
C GLN A 230 -18.31 11.18 15.07
N CYS A 231 -17.88 12.04 16.01
CA CYS A 231 -16.48 12.47 16.14
C CYS A 231 -15.70 11.61 17.15
N LEU A 232 -16.10 11.66 18.42
CA LEU A 232 -15.44 10.95 19.52
C LEU A 232 -16.51 10.47 20.52
N GLN A 233 -16.83 9.19 20.44
CA GLN A 233 -17.64 8.48 21.43
C GLN A 233 -16.81 8.31 22.71
N THR A 234 -16.80 9.35 23.55
CA THR A 234 -16.32 9.25 24.93
C THR A 234 -17.34 8.47 25.75
N SER A 235 -16.90 7.52 26.55
CA SER A 235 -17.81 6.66 27.33
C SER A 235 -18.37 7.35 28.59
N GLY A 236 -18.12 8.66 28.74
CA GLY A 236 -18.58 9.53 29.82
C GLY A 236 -17.70 9.50 31.08
N PRO A 237 -17.96 10.36 32.09
CA PRO A 237 -17.20 10.36 33.35
C PRO A 237 -17.31 9.04 34.15
N ALA A 238 -18.34 8.23 33.86
CA ALA A 238 -18.65 6.99 34.56
C ALA A 238 -17.66 5.84 34.29
N THR A 239 -16.73 5.97 33.33
CA THR A 239 -16.00 4.82 32.76
C THR A 239 -14.50 4.76 33.03
N VAL A 240 -13.94 5.56 33.93
CA VAL A 240 -12.69 5.11 34.58
C VAL A 240 -13.03 3.95 35.51
N ARG A 241 -12.81 2.75 34.94
CA ARG A 241 -13.39 1.48 35.37
C ARG A 241 -13.03 1.16 36.81
N ARG A 242 -14.05 0.71 37.56
CA ARG A 242 -13.85 0.04 38.85
C ARG A 242 -13.63 -1.44 38.59
N PHE A 243 -12.68 -2.01 39.32
CA PHE A 243 -12.33 -3.42 39.24
C PHE A 243 -12.68 -4.07 40.58
N ASP A 244 -13.82 -4.77 40.62
CA ASP A 244 -14.30 -5.49 41.79
C ASP A 244 -13.48 -6.78 42.02
N GLY A 245 -12.27 -6.60 42.55
CA GLY A 245 -11.29 -7.67 42.76
C GLY A 245 -9.92 -7.33 42.16
N ASN A 246 -9.26 -8.33 41.59
CA ASN A 246 -7.94 -8.22 40.98
C ASN A 246 -8.04 -7.70 39.53
N ILE A 247 -7.34 -6.61 39.22
CA ILE A 247 -7.39 -5.93 37.91
C ILE A 247 -6.96 -6.87 36.78
N TRP A 248 -5.90 -7.66 36.97
CA TRP A 248 -5.38 -8.53 35.92
C TRP A 248 -6.27 -9.74 35.67
N GLN A 249 -6.84 -10.34 36.73
CA GLN A 249 -7.86 -11.36 36.56
C GLN A 249 -9.02 -10.84 35.70
N ALA A 250 -9.54 -9.64 35.99
CA ALA A 250 -10.62 -9.05 35.22
C ALA A 250 -10.24 -8.75 33.75
N LEU A 251 -9.08 -8.14 33.49
CA LEU A 251 -8.61 -7.82 32.12
C LEU A 251 -8.42 -9.08 31.26
N ILE A 252 -8.00 -10.19 31.86
CA ILE A 252 -7.75 -11.46 31.15
C ILE A 252 -9.04 -12.29 30.99
N THR A 253 -9.95 -12.27 31.96
CA THR A 253 -11.17 -13.11 31.98
C THR A 253 -12.38 -12.45 31.31
N ASN A 254 -12.49 -11.13 31.36
CA ASN A 254 -13.62 -10.39 30.80
C ASN A 254 -13.16 -9.02 30.25
N PRO A 255 -12.39 -8.99 29.15
CA PRO A 255 -12.02 -7.76 28.46
C PRO A 255 -13.28 -7.02 28.00
N TYR A 256 -13.38 -5.75 28.36
CA TYR A 256 -14.58 -4.92 28.17
C TYR A 256 -14.91 -4.61 26.71
N GLU A 257 -13.91 -4.56 25.84
CA GLU A 257 -14.03 -4.31 24.40
C GLU A 257 -13.12 -5.29 23.63
N ASN A 258 -11.81 -5.06 23.62
CA ASN A 258 -10.82 -5.96 23.00
C ASN A 258 -9.68 -6.28 23.97
N ILE A 259 -9.32 -7.56 24.13
CA ILE A 259 -8.27 -7.99 25.06
C ILE A 259 -6.89 -7.42 24.70
N ASN A 260 -6.62 -7.24 23.41
CA ASN A 260 -5.33 -6.72 22.94
C ASN A 260 -5.20 -5.24 23.31
N GLU A 261 -6.23 -4.44 23.01
CA GLU A 261 -6.28 -3.00 23.27
C GLU A 261 -6.11 -2.69 24.77
N GLU A 262 -6.88 -3.38 25.61
CA GLU A 262 -6.94 -3.11 27.04
C GLU A 262 -5.66 -3.50 27.78
N ILE A 263 -5.08 -4.65 27.42
CA ILE A 263 -3.80 -5.08 27.97
C ILE A 263 -2.65 -4.22 27.38
N ALA A 264 -2.75 -3.75 26.13
CA ALA A 264 -1.79 -2.81 25.56
C ALA A 264 -1.79 -1.46 26.29
N GLY A 265 -2.96 -0.88 26.56
CA GLY A 265 -3.10 0.33 27.38
C GLY A 265 -2.46 0.16 28.77
N ALA A 266 -2.64 -1.02 29.39
CA ALA A 266 -1.98 -1.37 30.64
C ALA A 266 -0.43 -1.39 30.53
N PHE A 267 0.13 -1.91 29.44
CA PHE A 267 1.59 -1.91 29.18
C PHE A 267 2.15 -0.57 28.68
N MET A 268 1.33 0.33 28.14
CA MET A 268 1.73 1.72 27.87
C MET A 268 1.78 2.57 29.14
N GLY A 269 0.88 2.31 30.09
CA GLY A 269 0.51 3.30 31.10
C GLY A 269 -0.38 4.38 30.49
N ALA A 270 -1.42 3.97 29.77
CA ALA A 270 -2.39 4.84 29.13
C ALA A 270 -3.81 4.52 29.59
N VAL A 271 -4.75 5.44 29.34
CA VAL A 271 -6.18 5.26 29.59
C VAL A 271 -7.00 5.69 28.35
N LYS A 272 -8.06 4.93 28.04
CA LYS A 272 -8.96 5.21 26.93
C LYS A 272 -9.74 6.50 27.21
N LEU A 273 -9.61 7.48 26.31
CA LEU A 273 -10.37 8.73 26.32
C LEU A 273 -11.76 8.55 25.68
N GLY A 274 -11.84 7.66 24.69
CA GLY A 274 -13.03 7.34 23.92
C GLY A 274 -12.67 6.47 22.72
N ARG A 275 -13.55 6.46 21.71
CA ARG A 275 -13.31 5.85 20.40
C ARG A 275 -13.91 6.70 19.28
N THR A 276 -13.41 6.55 18.07
CA THR A 276 -13.99 7.15 16.84
C THR A 276 -15.16 6.31 16.31
N GLY A 277 -15.86 6.79 15.27
CA GLY A 277 -17.11 6.18 14.78
C GLY A 277 -16.93 4.78 14.15
N ASP A 278 -15.75 4.50 13.63
CA ASP A 278 -15.24 3.20 13.16
C ASP A 278 -14.93 2.20 14.29
N SER A 279 -14.86 2.66 15.54
CA SER A 279 -14.44 1.95 16.77
C SER A 279 -12.94 1.99 17.10
N ASP A 280 -12.12 2.78 16.40
CA ASP A 280 -10.71 2.97 16.77
C ASP A 280 -10.56 3.61 18.16
N GLY A 281 -9.67 3.05 18.98
CA GLY A 281 -9.53 3.41 20.40
C GLY A 281 -8.58 4.56 20.61
N ILE A 282 -8.98 5.59 21.37
CA ILE A 282 -8.14 6.78 21.58
C ILE A 282 -7.57 6.78 23.00
N TRP A 283 -6.23 6.79 23.15
CA TRP A 283 -5.53 6.49 24.40
C TRP A 283 -4.58 7.61 24.84
N GLY A 284 -4.78 8.15 26.05
CA GLY A 284 -3.92 9.18 26.66
C GLY A 284 -2.91 8.59 27.65
N THR A 285 -1.64 8.98 27.54
CA THR A 285 -0.53 8.50 28.40
C THR A 285 -0.41 9.18 29.77
N LEU A 286 0.09 8.45 30.78
CA LEU A 286 0.17 8.91 32.18
C LEU A 286 1.58 9.32 32.66
N PHE A 287 2.67 8.89 32.01
CA PHE A 287 4.03 8.90 32.60
C PHE A 287 5.14 9.33 31.62
N SER A 288 6.10 10.16 32.06
CA SER A 288 7.27 10.60 31.27
C SER A 288 8.55 9.84 31.60
N LYS A 289 9.29 9.46 30.55
CA LYS A 289 10.59 8.77 30.60
C LYS A 289 11.64 9.48 31.48
N ALA A 290 11.62 10.82 31.49
CA ALA A 290 12.75 11.61 31.94
C ALA A 290 12.72 12.00 33.43
N SER A 291 11.58 11.85 34.12
CA SER A 291 11.39 12.46 35.45
C SER A 291 10.29 11.85 36.33
N GLY A 292 9.50 10.89 35.83
CA GLY A 292 8.30 10.40 36.56
C GLY A 292 7.14 11.41 36.63
N LEU A 293 7.29 12.61 36.06
CA LEU A 293 6.19 13.53 35.80
C LEU A 293 5.29 12.97 34.67
N PRO A 294 4.06 13.47 34.46
CA PRO A 294 3.23 13.05 33.33
C PRO A 294 3.89 13.31 31.97
N HIS A 295 3.56 12.49 30.98
CA HIS A 295 3.77 12.79 29.56
C HIS A 295 2.39 12.97 28.94
N GLU A 296 2.24 13.96 28.07
CA GLU A 296 0.98 14.22 27.41
C GLU A 296 1.14 13.80 25.95
N ALA A 297 0.65 12.61 25.62
CA ALA A 297 0.59 12.13 24.24
C ALA A 297 -0.64 11.25 24.06
N ILE A 298 -1.32 11.46 22.93
CA ILE A 298 -2.52 10.74 22.50
C ILE A 298 -2.13 9.78 21.39
N TYR A 299 -2.60 8.54 21.51
CA TYR A 299 -2.36 7.47 20.54
C TYR A 299 -3.67 6.89 20.01
N GLN A 300 -3.66 6.44 18.76
CA GLN A 300 -4.73 5.67 18.14
C GLN A 300 -4.42 4.16 18.22
N TRP A 301 -5.40 3.39 18.67
CA TRP A 301 -5.47 1.94 18.51
C TRP A 301 -6.33 1.63 17.29
N SER A 302 -5.74 0.93 16.32
CA SER A 302 -6.40 0.58 15.06
C SER A 302 -7.12 -0.77 15.15
N HIS A 303 -8.38 -0.80 14.69
CA HIS A 303 -9.15 -2.02 14.49
C HIS A 303 -8.74 -2.81 13.24
N ASP A 304 -8.03 -2.19 12.29
CA ASP A 304 -7.49 -2.85 11.10
C ASP A 304 -6.20 -3.62 11.43
N THR A 305 -5.24 -2.98 12.10
CA THR A 305 -3.95 -3.61 12.43
C THR A 305 -3.95 -4.38 13.76
N TYR A 306 -4.94 -4.13 14.62
CA TYR A 306 -4.99 -4.64 16.00
C TYR A 306 -3.76 -4.22 16.83
N CYS A 307 -3.23 -3.02 16.61
CA CYS A 307 -2.17 -2.44 17.42
C CYS A 307 -2.23 -0.90 17.52
N ILE A 308 -1.21 -0.29 18.13
CA ILE A 308 -1.11 1.16 18.35
C ILE A 308 -0.34 1.78 17.19
N ASP A 309 -1.05 2.40 16.25
CA ASP A 309 -0.51 2.80 14.95
C ASP A 309 0.02 4.24 14.91
N ASP A 310 -0.69 5.19 15.50
CA ASP A 310 -0.35 6.60 15.32
C ASP A 310 -0.36 7.43 16.61
N VAL A 311 0.42 8.51 16.59
CA VAL A 311 0.37 9.60 17.56
C VAL A 311 -0.58 10.65 17.01
N LEU A 312 -1.66 10.95 17.73
CA LEU A 312 -2.62 11.97 17.30
C LEU A 312 -2.26 13.37 17.80
N ALA A 313 -1.69 13.48 19.00
CA ALA A 313 -1.27 14.76 19.57
C ALA A 313 -0.14 14.57 20.61
N LEU A 314 0.65 15.63 20.80
CA LEU A 314 1.72 15.73 21.80
C LEU A 314 1.36 16.62 23.00
N SER A 315 0.06 16.89 23.20
CA SER A 315 -0.50 17.45 24.43
C SER A 315 -1.97 17.06 24.60
N TYR A 316 -2.50 17.17 25.83
CA TYR A 316 -3.95 17.05 26.05
C TYR A 316 -4.74 18.25 25.55
N ASP A 317 -4.09 19.41 25.49
CA ASP A 317 -4.61 20.70 25.04
C ASP A 317 -4.95 20.70 23.54
N ASP A 318 -4.00 20.26 22.71
CA ASP A 318 -4.14 20.20 21.25
C ASP A 318 -5.27 19.25 20.84
N PHE A 319 -5.30 18.05 21.43
CA PHE A 319 -6.33 17.06 21.18
C PHE A 319 -7.72 17.54 21.64
N ALA A 320 -7.82 18.18 22.81
CA ALA A 320 -9.10 18.71 23.27
C ALA A 320 -9.61 19.86 22.39
N PHE A 321 -8.71 20.72 21.87
CA PHE A 321 -9.07 21.74 20.89
C PHE A 321 -9.53 21.12 19.57
N GLN A 322 -8.83 20.09 19.07
CA GLN A 322 -9.20 19.34 17.86
C GLN A 322 -10.59 18.69 17.97
N VAL A 323 -10.86 17.95 19.05
CA VAL A 323 -12.17 17.31 19.27
C VAL A 323 -13.28 18.35 19.38
N ALA A 324 -13.05 19.44 20.12
CA ALA A 324 -14.03 20.52 20.23
C ALA A 324 -14.33 21.21 18.89
N LEU A 325 -13.29 21.45 18.07
CA LEU A 325 -13.42 22.04 16.74
C LEU A 325 -14.18 21.11 15.79
N CYS A 326 -13.83 19.82 15.78
CA CYS A 326 -14.50 18.79 14.98
C CYS A 326 -15.99 18.69 15.34
N GLN A 327 -16.33 18.67 16.63
CA GLN A 327 -17.72 18.66 17.10
C GLN A 327 -18.49 19.93 16.71
N GLY A 328 -17.88 21.11 16.84
CA GLY A 328 -18.48 22.37 16.37
C GLY A 328 -18.72 22.41 14.86
N SER A 329 -17.88 21.74 14.08
CA SER A 329 -18.00 21.58 12.63
C SER A 329 -19.10 20.59 12.23
N VAL A 330 -19.06 19.36 12.74
CA VAL A 330 -19.99 18.27 12.39
C VAL A 330 -21.41 18.55 12.87
N SER A 331 -21.59 19.28 13.99
CA SER A 331 -22.91 19.79 14.39
C SER A 331 -23.35 21.04 13.60
N GLU A 332 -22.60 21.48 12.60
CA GLU A 332 -22.83 22.69 11.80
C GLU A 332 -23.06 23.96 12.65
N ARG A 333 -22.31 24.07 13.76
CA ARG A 333 -22.35 25.22 14.69
C ARG A 333 -21.18 26.19 14.51
N LEU A 334 -20.35 25.94 13.49
CA LEU A 334 -19.28 26.80 13.03
C LEU A 334 -19.47 27.16 11.55
N SER A 335 -19.14 28.40 11.21
CA SER A 335 -18.94 28.78 9.81
C SER A 335 -17.64 28.15 9.28
N LEU A 336 -17.60 27.83 7.99
CA LEU A 336 -16.38 27.29 7.35
C LEU A 336 -15.17 28.21 7.56
N ALA A 337 -15.36 29.53 7.50
CA ALA A 337 -14.30 30.50 7.74
C ALA A 337 -13.79 30.52 9.20
N CYS A 338 -14.61 30.13 10.19
CA CYS A 338 -14.14 29.93 11.56
C CYS A 338 -13.46 28.56 11.73
N GLU A 339 -13.96 27.53 11.05
CA GLU A 339 -13.38 26.18 11.03
C GLU A 339 -11.96 26.19 10.42
N GLU A 340 -11.76 26.79 9.25
CA GLU A 340 -10.45 27.01 8.62
C GLU A 340 -9.46 27.70 9.57
N GLN A 341 -9.90 28.73 10.30
CA GLN A 341 -9.07 29.44 11.29
C GLN A 341 -8.77 28.60 12.53
N GLY A 342 -9.67 27.69 12.92
CA GLY A 342 -9.42 26.70 13.96
C GLY A 342 -8.35 25.67 13.54
N TRP A 343 -8.47 25.13 12.33
CA TRP A 343 -7.50 24.18 11.79
C TRP A 343 -6.12 24.81 11.54
N ALA A 344 -6.08 26.07 11.12
CA ALA A 344 -4.82 26.83 11.01
C ALA A 344 -4.07 27.01 12.35
N LYS A 345 -4.77 26.98 13.50
CA LYS A 345 -4.14 26.98 14.84
C LYS A 345 -3.57 25.62 15.23
N LEU A 346 -4.06 24.53 14.63
CA LEU A 346 -3.62 23.15 14.85
C LEU A 346 -2.55 22.65 13.84
N ALA A 347 -2.23 23.44 12.81
CA ALA A 347 -1.30 23.05 11.75
C ALA A 347 0.06 22.58 12.31
N GLY A 348 0.43 21.33 12.02
CA GLY A 348 1.65 20.68 12.51
C GLY A 348 1.65 20.29 14.00
N ARG A 349 0.52 20.41 14.71
CA ARG A 349 0.39 20.09 16.16
C ARG A 349 -0.34 18.77 16.43
N VAL A 350 -1.23 18.35 15.52
CA VAL A 350 -2.02 17.11 15.60
C VAL A 350 -2.05 16.37 14.26
N ALA A 351 -2.29 15.06 14.29
CA ALA A 351 -2.72 14.30 13.12
C ALA A 351 -4.25 14.40 12.94
N THR A 352 -4.73 14.37 11.71
CA THR A 352 -6.15 14.50 11.35
C THR A 352 -6.69 13.23 10.68
N PRO A 353 -6.95 12.15 11.45
CA PRO A 353 -7.71 11.01 10.91
C PRO A 353 -9.16 11.44 10.60
N TYR A 354 -9.83 10.73 9.70
CA TYR A 354 -11.14 11.09 9.15
C TYR A 354 -12.20 11.51 10.18
N HIS A 355 -12.36 10.75 11.27
CA HIS A 355 -13.31 11.07 12.35
C HIS A 355 -12.95 12.32 13.18
N LEU A 356 -11.75 12.88 13.00
CA LEU A 356 -11.21 14.04 13.71
C LEU A 356 -10.70 15.14 12.74
N SER A 357 -11.29 15.27 11.54
CA SER A 357 -11.01 16.38 10.58
C SER A 357 -12.20 17.34 10.35
N GLY A 358 -13.38 17.06 10.89
CA GLY A 358 -14.57 17.89 10.73
C GLY A 358 -15.16 17.79 9.32
N ARG A 359 -15.45 18.94 8.70
CA ARG A 359 -15.93 19.04 7.31
C ARG A 359 -14.80 19.36 6.33
N ILE A 360 -13.57 19.55 6.81
CA ILE A 360 -12.40 19.66 5.95
C ILE A 360 -11.95 18.25 5.54
N ALA A 361 -12.36 17.86 4.33
CA ALA A 361 -11.77 16.73 3.62
C ALA A 361 -10.45 17.15 2.96
N ASP A 362 -9.39 16.38 3.19
CA ASP A 362 -8.10 16.39 2.48
C ASP A 362 -7.55 17.77 2.06
N SER A 363 -7.34 18.68 3.03
CA SER A 363 -6.49 19.85 2.81
C SER A 363 -5.01 19.49 3.00
N ASP A 364 -4.13 19.86 2.05
CA ASP A 364 -2.67 19.65 2.06
C ASP A 364 -1.90 20.42 3.18
N ALA A 365 -2.54 20.74 4.31
CA ALA A 365 -2.17 21.86 5.18
C ALA A 365 -1.63 21.49 6.58
N ILE A 366 -1.76 20.24 7.04
CA ILE A 366 -1.37 19.79 8.39
C ILE A 366 -0.31 18.69 8.28
N ASP A 367 0.92 19.10 7.94
CA ASP A 367 2.11 18.25 7.78
C ASP A 367 2.65 17.77 9.15
N PHE A 368 1.86 16.97 9.85
CA PHE A 368 2.25 16.34 11.11
C PHE A 368 3.17 15.14 10.84
N GLU A 369 4.47 15.39 10.77
CA GLU A 369 5.50 14.34 10.57
C GLU A 369 5.61 13.39 11.77
N ALA A 370 4.63 12.50 11.97
CA ALA A 370 4.66 11.45 12.98
C ALA A 370 5.98 10.65 12.94
N ALA A 371 6.52 10.40 11.74
CA ALA A 371 7.79 9.73 11.50
C ALA A 371 9.05 10.50 11.96
N ARG A 372 8.97 11.81 12.25
CA ARG A 372 10.03 12.53 12.98
C ARG A 372 9.89 12.36 14.49
N HIS A 373 8.67 12.46 15.02
CA HIS A 373 8.42 12.42 16.45
C HIS A 373 8.51 11.01 17.06
N ASP A 374 8.18 9.97 16.30
CA ASP A 374 8.20 8.58 16.82
C ASP A 374 9.63 8.01 17.01
N ARG A 375 10.67 8.67 16.49
CA ARG A 375 12.07 8.23 16.65
C ARG A 375 12.57 8.22 18.09
N ASP A 376 11.95 9.00 18.98
CA ASP A 376 12.29 9.08 20.41
C ASP A 376 11.22 8.43 21.33
N ASN A 377 10.12 7.90 20.78
CA ASN A 377 8.94 7.44 21.53
C ASN A 377 9.17 6.13 22.31
N LEU A 378 9.35 6.23 23.63
CA LEU A 378 9.57 5.04 24.47
C LEU A 378 8.29 4.26 24.86
N TYR A 379 7.10 4.77 24.56
CA TYR A 379 5.84 4.12 24.94
C TYR A 379 5.49 2.97 24.03
N ARG A 380 5.59 3.18 22.72
CA ARG A 380 5.59 2.09 21.72
C ARG A 380 6.66 1.06 22.06
N ARG A 381 7.85 1.48 22.53
CA ARG A 381 8.91 0.53 22.97
C ARG A 381 8.44 -0.39 24.11
N ASN A 382 7.71 0.10 25.11
CA ASN A 382 7.20 -0.73 26.21
C ASN A 382 6.03 -1.63 25.78
N PHE A 383 5.12 -1.15 24.94
CA PHE A 383 4.09 -1.98 24.30
C PHE A 383 4.72 -3.10 23.48
N TRP A 384 5.56 -2.78 22.49
CA TRP A 384 6.20 -3.77 21.62
C TRP A 384 7.04 -4.78 22.42
N ARG A 385 7.82 -4.33 23.41
CA ARG A 385 8.55 -5.21 24.34
C ARG A 385 7.67 -6.19 25.09
N SER A 386 6.42 -5.83 25.31
CA SER A 386 5.45 -6.64 26.05
C SER A 386 4.49 -7.40 25.12
N TYR A 387 4.54 -7.20 23.80
CA TYR A 387 3.55 -7.74 22.87
C TYR A 387 3.50 -9.28 22.90
N TRP A 388 4.64 -9.93 23.11
CA TRP A 388 4.73 -11.39 23.35
C TRP A 388 4.04 -11.84 24.65
N ILE A 389 3.97 -10.98 25.67
CA ILE A 389 3.21 -11.23 26.89
C ILE A 389 1.72 -11.12 26.58
N ILE A 390 1.30 -10.08 25.84
CA ILE A 390 -0.11 -9.87 25.45
C ILE A 390 -0.66 -11.08 24.70
N GLU A 391 0.11 -11.63 23.73
CA GLU A 391 -0.23 -12.88 23.05
C GLU A 391 -0.48 -14.05 24.03
N LEU A 392 0.40 -14.26 25.02
CA LEU A 392 0.28 -15.37 25.97
C LEU A 392 -0.92 -15.23 26.92
N LEU A 393 -1.36 -13.99 27.19
CA LEU A 393 -2.53 -13.69 28.01
C LEU A 393 -3.87 -13.89 27.26
N LYS A 394 -3.85 -14.10 25.94
CA LYS A 394 -5.08 -14.41 25.16
C LYS A 394 -5.72 -15.73 25.58
N ALA A 395 -7.05 -15.77 25.50
CA ALA A 395 -7.83 -16.99 25.56
C ALA A 395 -7.40 -18.01 24.48
N PRO A 396 -7.49 -19.34 24.75
CA PRO A 396 -7.06 -20.39 23.83
C PRO A 396 -7.51 -20.25 22.37
N SER A 397 -8.74 -19.81 22.08
CA SER A 397 -9.25 -19.61 20.72
C SER A 397 -8.63 -18.43 19.96
N TYR A 398 -8.17 -17.39 20.67
CA TYR A 398 -7.55 -16.21 20.08
C TYR A 398 -6.01 -16.32 19.99
N PHE A 399 -5.40 -17.23 20.75
CA PHE A 399 -3.97 -17.48 20.71
C PHE A 399 -3.55 -18.29 19.47
N LYS A 400 -2.67 -17.73 18.64
CA LYS A 400 -2.03 -18.45 17.52
C LYS A 400 -0.53 -18.56 17.74
N LEU A 401 0.00 -19.78 17.63
CA LEU A 401 1.42 -20.05 17.87
C LEU A 401 2.35 -19.44 16.79
N SER A 402 1.82 -19.10 15.61
CA SER A 402 2.53 -18.31 14.59
C SER A 402 2.70 -16.87 15.04
N GLN A 403 1.57 -16.18 15.32
CA GLN A 403 1.55 -14.79 15.80
C GLN A 403 2.44 -14.61 17.04
N PHE A 404 2.35 -15.51 18.01
CA PHE A 404 3.25 -15.49 19.17
C PHE A 404 4.74 -15.52 18.79
N LYS A 405 5.16 -16.32 17.81
CA LYS A 405 6.56 -16.36 17.35
C LYS A 405 6.98 -15.07 16.64
N GLU A 406 6.08 -14.45 15.89
CA GLU A 406 6.30 -13.17 15.22
C GLU A 406 6.56 -12.03 16.22
N THR A 407 6.07 -12.15 17.47
CA THR A 407 6.33 -11.17 18.54
C THR A 407 7.70 -11.30 19.24
N ILE A 408 8.49 -12.34 18.96
CA ILE A 408 9.78 -12.57 19.65
C ILE A 408 10.93 -11.93 18.87
N PHE A 409 11.36 -10.75 19.31
CA PHE A 409 12.45 -9.98 18.70
C PHE A 409 13.57 -9.63 19.71
N PRO A 410 14.79 -9.27 19.25
CA PRO A 410 15.91 -8.97 20.13
C PRO A 410 15.61 -7.88 21.17
N GLY A 411 15.76 -8.21 22.45
CA GLY A 411 15.52 -7.28 23.57
C GLY A 411 14.07 -7.11 24.01
N CYS A 412 13.15 -8.00 23.61
CA CYS A 412 11.81 -8.13 24.21
C CYS A 412 11.85 -8.71 25.64
N PHE A 413 12.82 -9.59 25.93
CA PHE A 413 13.06 -10.22 27.23
C PHE A 413 13.85 -9.36 28.23
N ASP A 414 13.67 -8.03 28.21
CA ASP A 414 14.47 -7.11 29.02
C ASP A 414 13.98 -7.02 30.48
N ILE A 415 14.50 -7.91 31.33
CA ILE A 415 14.25 -7.94 32.78
C ILE A 415 14.65 -6.65 33.53
N THR A 416 15.35 -5.70 32.91
CA THR A 416 15.68 -4.40 33.53
C THR A 416 14.63 -3.32 33.27
N GLY A 417 13.64 -3.57 32.41
CA GLY A 417 12.69 -2.55 31.97
C GLY A 417 13.32 -1.40 31.17
N GLY A 418 14.54 -1.59 30.64
CA GLY A 418 15.31 -0.58 29.91
C GLY A 418 16.29 0.22 30.75
N ALA A 419 16.49 -0.13 32.03
CA ALA A 419 17.42 0.54 32.93
C ALA A 419 18.85 -0.06 32.86
N PRO A 420 19.92 0.69 33.21
CA PRO A 420 21.29 0.17 33.19
C PRO A 420 21.59 -0.97 34.17
N SER A 421 20.72 -1.27 35.13
CA SER A 421 20.79 -2.45 35.99
C SER A 421 19.40 -2.92 36.43
N PHE A 422 19.29 -4.19 36.82
CA PHE A 422 18.06 -4.75 37.41
C PHE A 422 17.57 -3.94 38.61
N SER A 423 18.46 -3.57 39.53
CA SER A 423 18.14 -2.74 40.70
C SER A 423 17.66 -1.33 40.34
N GLN A 424 18.13 -0.75 39.23
CA GLN A 424 17.60 0.52 38.71
C GLN A 424 16.25 0.33 38.01
N GLY A 425 16.01 -0.81 37.38
CA GLY A 425 14.70 -1.20 36.85
C GLY A 425 13.64 -1.36 37.96
N LEU A 426 14.01 -1.99 39.08
CA LEU A 426 13.14 -2.09 40.26
C LEU A 426 12.83 -0.72 40.89
N ALA A 427 13.81 0.19 40.95
CA ALA A 427 13.58 1.56 41.40
C ALA A 427 12.63 2.32 40.43
N LEU A 428 12.87 2.22 39.12
CA LEU A 428 12.06 2.87 38.09
C LEU A 428 10.63 2.33 38.06
N GLY A 429 10.42 1.03 38.30
CA GLY A 429 9.10 0.41 38.36
C GLY A 429 8.23 0.85 39.55
N LEU A 430 8.84 1.38 40.62
CA LEU A 430 8.09 2.00 41.73
C LEU A 430 7.56 3.40 41.38
N GLU A 431 8.13 4.05 40.36
CA GLU A 431 7.72 5.37 39.85
C GLU A 431 6.87 5.26 38.58
N ILE A 432 7.13 4.25 37.73
CA ILE A 432 6.50 4.00 36.43
C ILE A 432 5.89 2.59 36.44
N PRO A 433 4.59 2.43 36.78
CA PRO A 433 3.91 1.14 36.85
C PRO A 433 4.07 0.22 35.62
N PRO A 434 4.03 0.72 34.36
CA PRO A 434 4.34 -0.10 33.18
C PRO A 434 5.68 -0.84 33.22
N VAL A 435 6.71 -0.23 33.83
CA VAL A 435 8.04 -0.86 33.98
C VAL A 435 7.97 -2.01 34.98
N ALA A 436 7.27 -1.85 36.11
CA ALA A 436 7.04 -2.95 37.05
C ALA A 436 6.21 -4.09 36.44
N ILE A 437 5.18 -3.77 35.65
CA ILE A 437 4.33 -4.75 34.96
C ILE A 437 5.16 -5.58 33.98
N ASN A 438 5.96 -4.93 33.12
CA ASN A 438 6.84 -5.62 32.17
C ASN A 438 7.89 -6.50 32.87
N ILE A 439 8.55 -6.00 33.93
CA ILE A 439 9.53 -6.77 34.70
C ILE A 439 8.89 -8.01 35.35
N LEU A 440 7.74 -7.86 36.04
CA LEU A 440 7.08 -8.95 36.76
C LEU A 440 6.64 -10.08 35.81
N PHE A 441 5.95 -9.77 34.73
CA PHE A 441 5.55 -10.78 33.74
C PHE A 441 6.77 -11.42 33.05
N THR A 442 7.79 -10.64 32.68
CA THR A 442 8.99 -11.18 32.01
C THR A 442 9.71 -12.18 32.91
N LEU A 443 9.91 -11.85 34.19
CA LEU A 443 10.54 -12.75 35.17
C LEU A 443 9.72 -14.02 35.42
N PHE A 444 8.40 -13.91 35.53
CA PHE A 444 7.51 -15.06 35.66
C PHE A 444 7.60 -15.99 34.45
N PHE A 445 7.44 -15.43 33.24
CA PHE A 445 7.38 -16.23 32.02
C PHE A 445 8.74 -16.87 31.66
N LEU A 446 9.85 -16.19 31.91
CA LEU A 446 11.21 -16.74 31.77
C LEU A 446 11.64 -17.66 32.93
N SER A 447 10.80 -17.85 33.95
CA SER A 447 11.08 -18.71 35.12
C SER A 447 12.29 -18.28 35.97
N GLU A 448 12.52 -16.97 36.06
CA GLU A 448 13.56 -16.34 36.88
C GLU A 448 13.12 -16.25 38.36
N ASP A 449 12.72 -17.38 38.96
CA ASP A 449 11.93 -17.41 40.20
C ASP A 449 12.55 -16.70 41.42
N GLU A 450 13.88 -16.66 41.54
CA GLU A 450 14.54 -15.91 42.63
C GLU A 450 14.50 -14.39 42.40
N ARG A 451 14.69 -13.94 41.15
CA ARG A 451 14.53 -12.51 40.78
C ARG A 451 13.06 -12.10 40.80
N LEU A 452 12.13 -13.00 40.48
CA LEU A 452 10.70 -12.76 40.61
C LEU A 452 10.33 -12.50 42.07
N LYS A 453 10.87 -13.28 43.03
CA LYS A 453 10.68 -13.04 44.47
C LYS A 453 11.27 -11.69 44.91
N GLU A 454 12.45 -11.32 44.41
CA GLU A 454 13.07 -10.01 44.68
C GLU A 454 12.18 -8.86 44.15
N ALA A 455 11.76 -8.94 42.89
CA ALA A 455 10.87 -7.95 42.26
C ALA A 455 9.50 -7.87 42.96
N ALA A 456 8.88 -9.01 43.26
CA ALA A 456 7.61 -9.09 43.98
C ALA A 456 7.71 -8.46 45.38
N ALA A 457 8.78 -8.75 46.14
CA ALA A 457 8.99 -8.18 47.47
C ALA A 457 9.12 -6.64 47.44
N VAL A 458 9.69 -6.07 46.38
CA VAL A 458 9.75 -4.62 46.16
C VAL A 458 8.37 -4.08 45.72
N PHE A 459 7.78 -4.66 44.68
CA PHE A 459 6.57 -4.14 44.03
C PHE A 459 5.28 -4.36 44.82
N LYS A 460 5.26 -5.27 45.81
CA LYS A 460 4.16 -5.38 46.80
C LYS A 460 3.97 -4.08 47.61
N GLY A 461 4.98 -3.21 47.66
CA GLY A 461 4.92 -1.86 48.22
C GLY A 461 4.54 -0.75 47.23
N SER A 462 4.20 -1.06 45.98
CA SER A 462 3.86 -0.05 44.95
C SER A 462 2.59 0.75 45.30
N LYS A 463 2.56 2.02 44.91
CA LYS A 463 1.37 2.89 45.03
C LYS A 463 0.24 2.49 44.08
N ALA A 464 0.57 1.93 42.91
CA ALA A 464 -0.40 1.56 41.89
C ALA A 464 -1.06 0.20 42.20
N LYS A 465 -2.40 0.15 42.27
CA LYS A 465 -3.14 -1.11 42.45
C LYS A 465 -2.82 -2.11 41.34
N ILE A 466 -2.72 -1.67 40.09
CA ILE A 466 -2.40 -2.54 38.94
C ILE A 466 -1.06 -3.30 39.09
N VAL A 467 -0.12 -2.79 39.89
CA VAL A 467 1.16 -3.47 40.18
C VAL A 467 1.03 -4.44 41.36
N ARG A 468 0.31 -4.05 42.43
CA ARG A 468 0.08 -4.93 43.59
C ARG A 468 -0.76 -6.15 43.21
N ASP A 469 -1.81 -5.93 42.45
CA ASP A 469 -2.69 -6.97 41.90
C ASP A 469 -1.92 -7.94 40.99
N LEU A 470 -0.90 -7.47 40.25
CA LEU A 470 -0.07 -8.36 39.44
C LEU A 470 0.80 -9.27 40.32
N VAL A 471 1.39 -8.74 41.40
CA VAL A 471 2.15 -9.57 42.36
C VAL A 471 1.24 -10.63 42.99
N GLU A 472 0.01 -10.27 43.36
CA GLU A 472 -0.99 -11.21 43.90
C GLU A 472 -1.39 -12.29 42.87
N LEU A 473 -1.69 -11.91 41.62
CA LEU A 473 -2.02 -12.87 40.56
C LEU A 473 -0.86 -13.84 40.28
N LEU A 474 0.40 -13.36 40.26
CA LEU A 474 1.56 -14.22 40.01
C LEU A 474 1.87 -15.14 41.19
N ASP A 475 1.60 -14.72 42.43
CA ASP A 475 1.62 -15.58 43.63
C ASP A 475 0.56 -16.71 43.47
N GLU A 476 -0.71 -16.38 43.16
CA GLU A 476 -1.82 -17.33 43.00
C GLU A 476 -1.62 -18.32 41.82
N VAL A 477 -1.12 -17.83 40.68
CA VAL A 477 -0.77 -18.66 39.52
C VAL A 477 0.35 -19.63 39.87
N GLY A 478 1.30 -19.23 40.74
CA GLY A 478 2.31 -20.12 41.30
C GLY A 478 1.73 -21.28 42.12
N GLU A 479 0.58 -21.07 42.79
CA GLU A 479 -0.16 -22.12 43.52
C GLU A 479 -1.09 -22.96 42.61
N GLY A 480 -1.20 -22.62 41.32
CA GLY A 480 -1.97 -23.37 40.33
C GLY A 480 -3.32 -22.76 39.95
N LEU A 481 -3.51 -21.45 40.12
CA LEU A 481 -4.68 -20.74 39.58
C LEU A 481 -4.76 -20.89 38.05
N VAL A 482 -5.97 -21.22 37.56
CA VAL A 482 -6.33 -21.24 36.14
C VAL A 482 -7.48 -20.28 35.94
N LEU A 483 -7.30 -19.32 35.04
CA LEU A 483 -8.30 -18.27 34.76
C LEU A 483 -9.36 -18.79 33.78
N ASP A 484 -10.60 -18.29 33.89
CA ASP A 484 -11.72 -18.68 33.03
C ASP A 484 -12.19 -17.46 32.23
N SER A 485 -11.97 -17.46 30.91
CA SER A 485 -12.20 -16.34 30.00
C SER A 485 -13.18 -16.77 28.91
N TYR A 486 -14.37 -16.17 28.88
CA TYR A 486 -15.49 -16.57 28.00
C TYR A 486 -15.86 -18.07 28.03
N GLY A 487 -15.54 -18.81 29.10
CA GLY A 487 -15.74 -20.26 29.22
C GLY A 487 -14.53 -21.10 28.79
N GLU A 488 -13.43 -20.47 28.39
CA GLU A 488 -12.16 -21.11 28.07
C GLU A 488 -11.13 -20.94 29.20
N LYS A 489 -10.32 -21.98 29.44
CA LYS A 489 -9.37 -21.98 30.55
C LYS A 489 -7.97 -21.55 30.12
N ILE A 490 -7.49 -20.45 30.71
CA ILE A 490 -6.15 -19.91 30.53
C ILE A 490 -5.26 -20.42 31.67
N ASP A 491 -4.45 -21.44 31.39
CA ASP A 491 -3.40 -21.94 32.28
C ASP A 491 -2.08 -21.20 31.98
N LEU A 492 -1.75 -20.20 32.82
CA LEU A 492 -0.54 -19.41 32.67
C LEU A 492 0.74 -20.19 33.00
N LEU A 493 0.66 -21.33 33.72
CA LEU A 493 1.80 -22.23 33.93
C LEU A 493 2.10 -23.07 32.69
N GLU A 494 1.10 -23.51 31.92
CA GLU A 494 1.33 -24.11 30.59
C GLU A 494 1.81 -23.08 29.56
N ARG A 495 1.34 -21.82 29.60
CA ARG A 495 1.93 -20.72 28.82
C ARG A 495 3.41 -20.49 29.18
N ARG A 496 3.76 -20.46 30.46
CA ARG A 496 5.15 -20.38 30.96
C ARG A 496 6.01 -21.58 30.51
N LYS A 497 5.46 -22.80 30.55
CA LYS A 497 6.14 -24.01 30.03
C LYS A 497 6.32 -23.97 28.50
N LEU A 498 5.46 -23.29 27.74
CA LEU A 498 5.56 -23.21 26.28
C LEU A 498 6.82 -22.46 25.83
N ILE A 499 7.17 -21.36 26.50
CA ILE A 499 8.39 -20.58 26.22
C ILE A 499 9.62 -21.43 26.50
N ASN A 500 9.71 -22.00 27.70
CA ASN A 500 10.85 -22.84 28.13
C ASN A 500 11.03 -24.13 27.32
N LYS A 501 10.03 -24.52 26.50
CA LYS A 501 10.08 -25.68 25.60
C LYS A 501 10.53 -25.30 24.17
N GLN A 502 10.80 -24.04 23.89
CA GLN A 502 11.24 -23.57 22.57
C GLN A 502 12.65 -22.96 22.66
N ASP A 503 13.46 -23.17 21.63
CA ASP A 503 14.85 -22.68 21.52
C ASP A 503 14.95 -21.13 21.38
N ALA A 504 13.83 -20.42 21.56
CA ALA A 504 13.71 -18.97 21.42
C ALA A 504 14.62 -18.21 22.41
N ILE A 505 14.80 -18.72 23.64
CA ILE A 505 15.63 -18.09 24.68
C ILE A 505 17.11 -18.02 24.25
N GLU A 506 17.65 -19.09 23.65
CA GLU A 506 19.06 -19.13 23.21
C GLU A 506 19.38 -18.12 22.09
N SER A 507 18.37 -17.71 21.31
CA SER A 507 18.56 -16.73 20.23
C SER A 507 18.82 -15.31 20.74
N CYS A 508 18.34 -14.98 21.95
CA CYS A 508 18.14 -13.60 22.42
C CYS A 508 19.14 -13.10 23.49
N HIS A 509 19.90 -13.98 24.16
CA HIS A 509 20.81 -13.61 25.26
C HIS A 509 22.14 -12.93 24.85
N GLY A 510 22.11 -12.04 23.85
CA GLY A 510 23.28 -11.21 23.50
C GLY A 510 23.42 -10.00 24.42
N GLU A 511 24.37 -10.01 25.36
CA GLU A 511 24.61 -8.87 26.25
C GLU A 511 25.14 -7.62 25.52
N VAL A 512 24.87 -6.46 26.12
CA VAL A 512 25.13 -5.13 25.55
C VAL A 512 26.52 -4.62 25.89
N GLN A 513 27.38 -4.41 24.88
CA GLN A 513 28.22 -3.20 24.71
C GLN A 513 29.20 -3.31 23.53
N THR A 514 29.08 -2.44 22.52
CA THR A 514 30.17 -1.59 21.96
C THR A 514 29.61 -0.68 20.84
N GLU A 515 30.37 0.31 20.40
CA GLU A 515 29.96 1.30 19.40
C GLU A 515 29.66 0.66 18.03
N ASP A 516 28.56 1.05 17.37
CA ASP A 516 28.10 0.47 16.10
C ASP A 516 29.10 0.69 14.94
N PRO A 517 29.79 -0.36 14.44
CA PRO A 517 30.72 -0.23 13.32
C PRO A 517 30.03 -0.09 11.96
N LEU A 518 28.72 -0.38 11.88
CA LEU A 518 27.95 -0.41 10.64
C LEU A 518 27.51 0.98 10.17
N CYS A 519 27.72 2.01 11.00
CA CYS A 519 27.27 3.38 10.74
C CYS A 519 27.80 4.02 9.43
N HIS A 520 28.83 3.43 8.81
CA HIS A 520 29.42 3.87 7.54
C HIS A 520 28.90 3.16 6.28
N LEU A 521 28.08 2.09 6.41
CA LEU A 521 27.57 1.32 5.28
C LEU A 521 26.22 1.86 4.77
N SER A 522 25.89 1.61 3.49
CA SER A 522 24.56 1.91 2.93
C SER A 522 23.47 1.00 3.53
N PRO A 523 22.18 1.41 3.56
CA PRO A 523 21.12 0.62 4.19
C PRO A 523 20.99 -0.81 3.64
N LEU A 524 21.08 -0.97 2.31
CA LEU A 524 21.04 -2.29 1.67
C LEU A 524 22.25 -3.16 2.07
N ASN A 525 23.45 -2.58 2.12
CA ASN A 525 24.65 -3.32 2.53
C ASN A 525 24.63 -3.65 4.03
N ARG A 526 24.03 -2.81 4.89
CA ARG A 526 23.77 -3.16 6.29
C ARG A 526 22.81 -4.33 6.39
N LEU A 527 21.73 -4.34 5.63
CA LEU A 527 20.75 -5.42 5.63
C LEU A 527 21.41 -6.77 5.27
N VAL A 528 22.24 -6.79 4.22
CA VAL A 528 22.99 -7.97 3.78
C VAL A 528 24.05 -8.41 4.79
N LEU A 529 24.89 -7.50 5.30
CA LEU A 529 25.96 -7.84 6.25
C LEU A 529 25.44 -8.22 7.65
N SER A 530 24.40 -7.56 8.15
CA SER A 530 23.78 -7.93 9.44
C SER A 530 23.23 -9.34 9.36
N TYR A 531 22.47 -9.66 8.30
CA TYR A 531 21.90 -10.99 8.11
C TYR A 531 22.98 -12.10 7.94
N LEU A 532 24.12 -11.79 7.31
CA LEU A 532 25.27 -12.71 7.21
C LEU A 532 25.99 -12.95 8.55
N LEU A 533 26.05 -11.93 9.42
CA LEU A 533 26.69 -12.00 10.73
C LEU A 533 25.79 -12.69 11.77
N GLU A 534 24.49 -12.35 11.83
CA GLU A 534 23.51 -12.90 12.76
C GLU A 534 23.35 -14.42 12.64
N ASN A 535 23.48 -14.96 11.42
CA ASN A 535 23.35 -16.39 11.14
C ASN A 535 24.63 -17.21 11.44
N ASN A 536 25.75 -16.56 11.79
CA ASN A 536 27.07 -17.17 12.02
C ASN A 536 27.60 -16.99 13.46
N LYS A 537 26.70 -17.00 14.46
CA LYS A 537 27.05 -16.96 15.90
C LYS A 537 28.01 -18.07 16.38
N ASN A 538 28.17 -19.17 15.63
CA ASN A 538 29.00 -20.32 16.02
C ASN A 538 30.47 -20.24 15.56
N ALA A 539 30.86 -19.25 14.75
CA ALA A 539 32.26 -19.02 14.43
C ALA A 539 32.90 -18.10 15.49
N GLY A 540 34.04 -18.49 16.07
CA GLY A 540 34.79 -17.61 16.98
C GLY A 540 35.28 -16.34 16.28
N GLN A 541 35.62 -15.29 17.04
CA GLN A 541 35.94 -13.94 16.53
C GLN A 541 36.85 -13.93 15.29
N ALA A 542 37.95 -14.69 15.28
CA ALA A 542 38.85 -14.74 14.12
C ALA A 542 38.22 -15.36 12.85
N GLY A 543 37.28 -16.31 13.01
CA GLY A 543 36.51 -16.88 11.91
C GLY A 543 35.41 -15.94 11.40
N GLN A 544 34.73 -15.22 12.29
CA GLN A 544 33.81 -14.14 11.89
C GLN A 544 34.57 -13.01 11.17
N GLN A 545 35.77 -12.64 11.65
CA GLN A 545 36.60 -11.62 11.03
C GLN A 545 37.18 -12.07 9.68
N ALA A 546 37.47 -13.37 9.49
CA ALA A 546 37.83 -13.93 8.20
C ALA A 546 36.65 -13.93 7.22
N LEU A 547 35.46 -14.42 7.63
CA LEU A 547 34.24 -14.40 6.82
C LEU A 547 33.80 -12.97 6.47
N PHE A 548 34.01 -12.01 7.36
CA PHE A 548 33.77 -10.58 7.13
C PHE A 548 34.73 -10.00 6.07
N GLN A 549 36.00 -10.41 6.07
CA GLN A 549 36.97 -10.04 5.02
C GLN A 549 36.67 -10.75 3.68
N GLU A 550 36.31 -12.04 3.70
CA GLU A 550 35.85 -12.76 2.50
C GLU A 550 34.60 -12.10 1.90
N ALA A 551 33.60 -11.76 2.70
CA ALA A 551 32.39 -11.07 2.24
C ALA A 551 32.65 -9.64 1.74
N LEU A 552 33.59 -8.91 2.35
CA LEU A 552 34.03 -7.59 1.86
C LEU A 552 34.75 -7.69 0.50
N TRP A 553 35.60 -8.71 0.32
CA TRP A 553 36.27 -8.99 -0.96
C TRP A 553 35.26 -9.44 -2.03
N PHE A 554 34.30 -10.28 -1.65
CA PHE A 554 33.22 -10.78 -2.49
C PHE A 554 32.34 -9.66 -3.07
N LEU A 555 32.12 -8.60 -2.31
CA LEU A 555 31.39 -7.40 -2.75
C LEU A 555 32.24 -6.44 -3.61
N GLN A 556 33.53 -6.74 -3.84
CA GLN A 556 34.48 -5.85 -4.51
C GLN A 556 35.04 -6.40 -5.84
N GLU A 557 35.19 -7.72 -6.02
CA GLU A 557 35.73 -8.30 -7.27
C GLU A 557 34.74 -9.25 -7.98
N ARG A 558 34.31 -8.87 -9.20
CA ARG A 558 33.48 -9.71 -10.09
C ARG A 558 34.32 -10.72 -10.88
N ASP A 559 35.06 -11.59 -10.19
CA ASP A 559 35.81 -12.69 -10.83
C ASP A 559 35.01 -14.01 -10.85
N SER A 560 35.19 -14.82 -11.88
CA SER A 560 34.50 -16.12 -12.03
C SER A 560 34.85 -17.10 -10.90
N LYS A 561 36.04 -16.94 -10.32
CA LYS A 561 36.49 -17.75 -9.18
C LYS A 561 35.72 -17.47 -7.89
N ALA A 562 35.26 -16.23 -7.68
CA ALA A 562 34.40 -15.91 -6.53
C ALA A 562 33.04 -16.62 -6.63
N ILE A 563 32.53 -16.84 -7.85
CA ILE A 563 31.28 -17.60 -8.09
C ILE A 563 31.43 -19.07 -7.68
N GLU A 564 32.58 -19.71 -7.94
CA GLU A 564 32.84 -21.08 -7.47
C GLU A 564 32.91 -21.19 -5.93
N GLU A 565 33.35 -20.14 -5.24
CA GLU A 565 33.44 -20.13 -3.78
C GLU A 565 32.12 -19.73 -3.12
N PHE A 566 31.31 -18.91 -3.80
CA PHE A 566 29.91 -18.63 -3.45
C PHE A 566 29.06 -19.90 -3.38
N GLU A 567 29.07 -20.71 -4.44
CA GLU A 567 28.30 -21.96 -4.48
C GLU A 567 28.81 -22.94 -3.42
N ARG A 568 30.12 -22.96 -3.15
CA ARG A 568 30.72 -23.76 -2.07
C ARG A 568 30.32 -23.31 -0.67
N ALA A 569 30.04 -22.01 -0.47
CA ALA A 569 29.49 -21.47 0.78
C ALA A 569 27.98 -21.74 0.92
N PHE A 570 27.22 -21.59 -0.17
CA PHE A 570 25.80 -21.95 -0.26
C PHE A 570 25.60 -23.44 0.10
N TRP A 571 26.46 -24.33 -0.40
CA TRP A 571 26.44 -25.75 -0.05
C TRP A 571 26.64 -26.03 1.43
N ARG A 572 27.62 -25.38 2.08
CA ARG A 572 27.84 -25.54 3.53
C ARG A 572 26.64 -25.13 4.38
N LEU A 573 25.83 -24.16 3.93
CA LEU A 573 24.62 -23.73 4.63
C LEU A 573 23.46 -24.74 4.46
N LEU A 574 23.31 -25.32 3.26
CA LEU A 574 22.33 -26.37 3.00
C LEU A 574 22.67 -27.69 3.70
N GLU A 575 23.94 -28.12 3.68
CA GLU A 575 24.41 -29.32 4.42
C GLU A 575 24.20 -29.19 5.94
N GLN A 576 24.23 -27.98 6.48
CA GLN A 576 23.93 -27.68 7.88
C GLN A 576 22.43 -27.52 8.18
N GLY A 577 21.55 -27.73 7.19
CA GLY A 577 20.09 -27.68 7.36
C GLY A 577 19.49 -26.29 7.59
N LYS A 578 20.29 -25.22 7.56
CA LYS A 578 19.85 -23.84 7.77
C LYS A 578 18.99 -23.32 6.60
N PRO A 579 18.13 -22.31 6.82
CA PRO A 579 17.40 -21.65 5.73
C PRO A 579 18.34 -20.77 4.89
N ALA A 580 18.15 -20.79 3.57
CA ALA A 580 18.82 -19.87 2.65
C ALA A 580 18.00 -18.57 2.47
N PRO A 581 18.61 -17.43 2.09
CA PRO A 581 17.92 -16.13 2.08
C PRO A 581 16.99 -15.95 0.88
N LEU A 582 15.68 -15.80 1.12
CA LEU A 582 14.65 -15.53 0.09
C LEU A 582 14.98 -14.32 -0.79
N GLY A 583 15.55 -13.24 -0.21
CA GLY A 583 15.93 -12.03 -0.95
C GLY A 583 17.02 -12.24 -2.01
N LEU A 584 17.80 -13.33 -1.92
CA LEU A 584 18.75 -13.71 -2.98
C LEU A 584 18.07 -14.47 -4.13
N CYS A 585 16.93 -15.12 -3.88
CA CYS A 585 16.23 -15.92 -4.89
C CYS A 585 15.46 -15.04 -5.89
N PHE A 586 14.90 -13.90 -5.46
CA PHE A 586 14.29 -12.92 -6.36
C PHE A 586 15.28 -12.36 -7.40
N ALA A 587 16.55 -12.20 -7.02
CA ALA A 587 17.62 -11.80 -7.96
C ALA A 587 17.95 -12.88 -9.02
N ILE A 588 17.51 -14.13 -8.80
CA ILE A 588 17.64 -15.24 -9.75
C ILE A 588 16.37 -15.37 -10.61
N SER A 589 15.17 -15.22 -10.03
CA SER A 589 13.89 -15.36 -10.75
C SER A 589 13.63 -14.23 -11.75
N ASP A 590 13.73 -12.97 -11.32
CA ASP A 590 13.09 -11.87 -12.05
C ASP A 590 13.91 -11.34 -13.23
N LYS A 591 15.21 -11.67 -13.29
CA LYS A 591 16.15 -11.06 -14.26
C LYS A 591 17.00 -12.06 -15.05
N GLY A 592 16.90 -13.36 -14.80
CA GLY A 592 17.57 -14.41 -15.58
C GLY A 592 19.10 -14.27 -15.70
N CYS A 593 19.73 -13.50 -14.80
CA CYS A 593 21.12 -13.04 -14.96
C CYS A 593 22.19 -14.06 -14.54
N LEU A 594 21.81 -15.19 -13.95
CA LEU A 594 22.73 -16.20 -13.40
C LEU A 594 22.27 -17.62 -13.74
N THR A 595 23.03 -18.31 -14.59
CA THR A 595 22.85 -19.75 -14.83
C THR A 595 23.56 -20.53 -13.73
N PRO A 596 22.88 -21.36 -12.91
CA PRO A 596 23.50 -22.14 -11.85
C PRO A 596 24.41 -23.25 -12.42
N THR A 597 25.54 -23.53 -11.78
CA THR A 597 26.51 -24.51 -12.31
C THR A 597 25.99 -25.95 -12.27
N PRO A 598 26.59 -26.88 -13.06
CA PRO A 598 26.22 -28.29 -13.02
C PRO A 598 26.33 -28.94 -11.63
N ASP A 599 27.25 -28.47 -10.77
CA ASP A 599 27.42 -29.00 -9.41
C ASP A 599 26.32 -28.49 -8.47
N LEU A 600 25.97 -27.20 -8.57
CA LEU A 600 24.78 -26.64 -7.90
C LEU A 600 23.49 -27.37 -8.34
N GLN A 601 23.31 -27.61 -9.63
CA GLN A 601 22.17 -28.40 -10.12
C GLN A 601 22.19 -29.83 -9.55
N ASN A 602 23.33 -30.54 -9.64
CA ASN A 602 23.45 -31.93 -9.22
C ASN A 602 23.16 -32.15 -7.73
N ALA A 603 23.60 -31.27 -6.83
CA ALA A 603 23.34 -31.42 -5.41
C ALA A 603 21.93 -30.92 -5.00
N VAL A 604 21.30 -29.99 -5.74
CA VAL A 604 19.86 -29.68 -5.55
C VAL A 604 18.98 -30.86 -5.99
N ARG A 605 19.34 -31.59 -7.06
CA ARG A 605 18.70 -32.87 -7.42
C ARG A 605 18.78 -33.89 -6.27
N GLN A 606 19.91 -33.96 -5.57
CA GLN A 606 20.08 -34.84 -4.41
C GLN A 606 19.18 -34.39 -3.23
N PHE A 607 19.13 -33.10 -2.91
CA PHE A 607 18.23 -32.57 -1.88
C PHE A 607 16.74 -32.90 -2.16
N LEU A 608 16.29 -32.75 -3.41
CA LEU A 608 14.94 -33.14 -3.86
C LEU A 608 14.73 -34.67 -4.03
N THR A 609 15.71 -35.48 -3.67
CA THR A 609 15.64 -36.96 -3.68
C THR A 609 15.86 -37.56 -2.29
N LEU A 610 16.42 -36.79 -1.35
CA LEU A 610 16.76 -37.22 0.02
C LEU A 610 15.86 -36.62 1.10
N THR A 611 14.91 -35.75 0.74
CA THR A 611 13.88 -35.23 1.66
C THR A 611 12.51 -35.82 1.34
N ASP A 612 11.69 -36.02 2.37
CA ASP A 612 10.24 -36.20 2.25
C ASP A 612 9.52 -34.84 2.26
N VAL A 613 8.23 -34.79 1.91
CA VAL A 613 7.42 -33.58 2.19
C VAL A 613 7.12 -33.53 3.68
N THR A 614 7.54 -32.45 4.34
CA THR A 614 7.04 -32.02 5.65
C THR A 614 7.13 -30.49 5.72
N ASP A 615 6.31 -29.87 6.58
CA ASP A 615 6.17 -28.41 6.71
C ASP A 615 7.51 -27.65 6.78
N GLN A 616 8.51 -28.27 7.43
CA GLN A 616 9.86 -27.74 7.64
C GLN A 616 10.68 -27.51 6.35
N TYR A 617 10.20 -28.01 5.19
CA TYR A 617 10.95 -27.99 3.93
C TYR A 617 10.22 -27.33 2.75
N PHE A 618 8.97 -26.88 2.86
CA PHE A 618 8.26 -26.26 1.72
C PHE A 618 9.02 -25.08 1.10
N ILE A 619 9.46 -24.12 1.91
CA ILE A 619 10.26 -22.96 1.43
C ILE A 619 11.55 -23.42 0.73
N LYS A 620 12.28 -24.37 1.34
CA LYS A 620 13.52 -24.93 0.79
C LYS A 620 13.29 -25.66 -0.54
N ARG A 621 12.14 -26.33 -0.68
CA ARG A 621 11.72 -27.03 -1.90
C ARG A 621 11.27 -26.06 -3.01
N THR A 622 10.53 -25.00 -2.67
CA THR A 622 10.21 -23.91 -3.63
C THR A 622 11.48 -23.27 -4.18
N ILE A 623 12.46 -22.96 -3.33
CA ILE A 623 13.78 -22.45 -3.74
C ILE A 623 14.50 -23.47 -4.65
N ALA A 624 14.48 -24.76 -4.31
CA ALA A 624 15.07 -25.81 -5.13
C ALA A 624 14.42 -25.94 -6.52
N CYS A 625 13.09 -25.79 -6.62
CA CYS A 625 12.37 -25.74 -7.90
C CYS A 625 12.82 -24.54 -8.75
N LEU A 626 12.93 -23.35 -8.15
CA LEU A 626 13.40 -22.14 -8.85
C LEU A 626 14.84 -22.27 -9.35
N VAL A 627 15.75 -22.85 -8.56
CA VAL A 627 17.16 -23.07 -8.98
C VAL A 627 17.25 -24.08 -10.14
N ILE A 628 16.49 -25.17 -10.08
CA ILE A 628 16.46 -26.17 -11.17
C ILE A 628 15.80 -25.60 -12.43
N ALA A 629 14.76 -24.77 -12.28
CA ALA A 629 14.14 -24.06 -13.40
C ALA A 629 15.13 -23.09 -14.07
N ALA A 630 15.82 -22.24 -13.29
CA ALA A 630 16.87 -21.35 -13.80
C ALA A 630 18.02 -22.11 -14.48
N GLY A 631 18.35 -23.30 -13.98
CA GLY A 631 19.31 -24.23 -14.59
C GLY A 631 18.84 -24.91 -15.89
N ARG A 632 17.57 -24.74 -16.28
CA ARG A 632 16.91 -25.39 -17.43
C ARG A 632 16.97 -26.92 -17.38
N ASP A 633 16.89 -27.45 -16.16
CA ASP A 633 17.15 -28.86 -15.86
C ASP A 633 15.89 -29.74 -15.99
N PRO A 634 15.86 -30.75 -16.90
CA PRO A 634 14.72 -31.66 -17.07
C PRO A 634 14.32 -32.44 -15.81
N PHE A 635 15.17 -32.55 -14.79
CA PHE A 635 14.82 -33.16 -13.51
C PHE A 635 13.58 -32.52 -12.85
N LEU A 636 13.28 -31.24 -13.14
CA LEU A 636 12.09 -30.55 -12.62
C LEU A 636 10.79 -31.31 -12.93
N LEU A 637 10.69 -31.89 -14.12
CA LEU A 637 9.51 -32.65 -14.55
C LEU A 637 9.37 -33.96 -13.74
N SER A 638 10.48 -34.67 -13.52
CA SER A 638 10.52 -35.89 -12.68
C SER A 638 10.39 -35.60 -11.17
N TYR A 639 10.60 -34.37 -10.73
CA TYR A 639 10.23 -33.93 -9.39
C TYR A 639 8.72 -33.65 -9.30
N ALA A 640 8.15 -32.93 -10.27
CA ALA A 640 6.72 -32.68 -10.35
C ALA A 640 5.89 -33.98 -10.36
N GLY A 641 6.29 -34.96 -11.18
CA GLY A 641 5.65 -36.28 -11.25
C GLY A 641 5.75 -37.15 -9.98
N ARG A 642 6.50 -36.70 -8.96
CA ARG A 642 6.52 -37.26 -7.59
C ARG A 642 5.65 -36.43 -6.66
N LEU A 643 5.87 -35.12 -6.57
CA LEU A 643 5.13 -34.20 -5.69
C LEU A 643 3.61 -34.29 -5.91
N ILE A 644 3.16 -34.41 -7.16
CA ILE A 644 1.74 -34.59 -7.50
C ILE A 644 1.16 -35.86 -6.84
N LYS A 645 1.89 -36.98 -6.85
CA LYS A 645 1.43 -38.25 -6.27
C LYS A 645 1.47 -38.25 -4.74
N GLU A 646 2.40 -37.47 -4.17
CA GLU A 646 2.47 -37.21 -2.73
C GLU A 646 1.20 -36.45 -2.29
N ILE A 647 0.80 -35.39 -3.02
CA ILE A 647 -0.45 -34.64 -2.80
C ILE A 647 -1.70 -35.52 -3.04
N GLU A 648 -1.74 -36.32 -4.11
CA GLU A 648 -2.83 -37.27 -4.37
C GLU A 648 -3.02 -38.25 -3.20
N ALA A 649 -1.91 -38.75 -2.63
CA ALA A 649 -1.93 -39.70 -1.52
C ALA A 649 -2.30 -39.07 -0.18
N GLU A 650 -1.88 -37.82 0.09
CA GLU A 650 -2.26 -37.08 1.30
C GLU A 650 -3.74 -36.67 1.27
N CYS A 651 -4.25 -36.23 0.12
CA CYS A 651 -5.67 -35.89 -0.04
C CYS A 651 -6.60 -37.13 -0.08
N ALA A 652 -6.05 -38.35 -0.16
CA ALA A 652 -6.83 -39.57 -0.38
C ALA A 652 -7.72 -39.96 0.81
N GLY A 653 -9.03 -39.71 0.68
CA GLY A 653 -10.03 -40.10 1.68
C GLY A 653 -10.28 -39.07 2.79
N LEU A 654 -9.60 -37.92 2.73
CA LEU A 654 -9.94 -36.74 3.54
C LEU A 654 -11.30 -36.16 3.12
N LYS A 655 -11.97 -35.47 4.05
CA LYS A 655 -13.16 -34.66 3.72
C LYS A 655 -12.74 -33.34 3.07
N ASP A 656 -13.66 -32.71 2.37
CA ASP A 656 -13.45 -31.49 1.57
C ASP A 656 -12.69 -30.38 2.31
N PHE A 657 -13.02 -30.11 3.58
CA PHE A 657 -12.28 -29.13 4.40
C PHE A 657 -10.87 -29.60 4.79
N GLU A 658 -10.72 -30.87 5.14
CA GLU A 658 -9.44 -31.48 5.54
C GLU A 658 -8.47 -31.52 4.33
N ALA A 659 -8.98 -31.90 3.15
CA ALA A 659 -8.23 -31.86 1.89
C ALA A 659 -7.89 -30.42 1.44
N ARG A 660 -8.77 -29.45 1.69
CA ARG A 660 -8.50 -28.03 1.41
C ARG A 660 -7.38 -27.47 2.29
N MET A 661 -7.36 -27.83 3.58
CA MET A 661 -6.26 -27.48 4.48
C MET A 661 -4.94 -28.13 4.04
N ALA A 662 -4.92 -29.42 3.76
CA ALA A 662 -3.72 -30.12 3.27
C ALA A 662 -3.16 -29.50 1.99
N LEU A 663 -4.03 -29.23 1.00
CA LEU A 663 -3.63 -28.63 -0.28
C LEU A 663 -3.04 -27.21 -0.12
N SER A 664 -3.54 -26.42 0.85
CA SER A 664 -3.08 -25.04 1.06
C SER A 664 -1.60 -24.94 1.46
N SER A 665 -1.06 -25.94 2.16
CA SER A 665 0.38 -26.03 2.47
C SER A 665 1.26 -26.13 1.22
N TYR A 666 0.70 -26.55 0.08
CA TYR A 666 1.42 -26.73 -1.18
C TYR A 666 1.20 -25.56 -2.17
N ASP A 667 0.27 -24.64 -1.94
CA ASP A 667 -0.16 -23.68 -2.98
C ASP A 667 1.01 -22.86 -3.56
N GLN A 668 1.96 -22.39 -2.73
CA GLN A 668 3.11 -21.61 -3.19
C GLN A 668 4.17 -22.45 -3.96
N ILE A 669 4.42 -23.70 -3.55
CA ILE A 669 5.35 -24.57 -4.29
C ILE A 669 4.75 -25.02 -5.62
N LEU A 670 3.43 -25.24 -5.67
CA LEU A 670 2.72 -25.60 -6.89
C LEU A 670 2.75 -24.46 -7.92
N LYS A 671 2.49 -23.21 -7.49
CA LYS A 671 2.57 -22.01 -8.32
C LYS A 671 3.93 -21.87 -9.02
N GLU A 672 5.02 -21.89 -8.25
CA GLU A 672 6.38 -21.75 -8.82
C GLU A 672 6.86 -22.99 -9.57
N LEU A 673 6.39 -24.19 -9.22
CA LEU A 673 6.67 -25.41 -9.98
C LEU A 673 6.00 -25.38 -11.37
N MET A 674 4.74 -24.93 -11.47
CA MET A 674 4.04 -24.78 -12.75
C MET A 674 4.75 -23.76 -13.65
N LYS A 675 5.07 -22.57 -13.12
CA LYS A 675 5.89 -21.56 -13.82
C LYS A 675 7.24 -22.12 -14.27
N GLY A 676 7.95 -22.81 -13.38
CA GLY A 676 9.24 -23.44 -13.65
C GLY A 676 9.17 -24.47 -14.78
N ILE A 677 8.16 -25.36 -14.79
CA ILE A 677 7.95 -26.31 -15.88
C ILE A 677 7.80 -25.59 -17.22
N ARG A 678 6.99 -24.53 -17.29
CA ARG A 678 6.81 -23.74 -18.52
C ARG A 678 8.10 -23.05 -18.98
N TYR A 679 8.94 -22.59 -18.06
CA TYR A 679 10.25 -22.00 -18.38
C TYR A 679 11.26 -23.05 -18.91
N VAL A 680 11.24 -24.27 -18.38
CA VAL A 680 12.17 -25.34 -18.81
C VAL A 680 11.76 -25.97 -20.13
N LEU A 681 10.46 -26.17 -20.38
CA LEU A 681 9.94 -26.92 -21.54
C LEU A 681 10.52 -26.53 -22.92
N PRO A 682 10.69 -25.25 -23.29
CA PRO A 682 11.26 -24.84 -24.59
C PRO A 682 12.70 -25.32 -24.84
N PHE A 683 13.41 -25.77 -23.80
CA PHE A 683 14.81 -26.19 -23.85
C PHE A 683 14.99 -27.72 -23.82
N LEU A 684 13.90 -28.50 -23.79
CA LEU A 684 13.95 -29.96 -23.72
C LEU A 684 13.65 -30.62 -25.07
N GLU A 685 14.34 -31.71 -25.36
CA GLU A 685 13.93 -32.63 -26.43
C GLU A 685 12.68 -33.40 -26.01
N GLN A 686 11.78 -33.68 -26.97
CA GLN A 686 10.57 -34.50 -26.78
C GLN A 686 10.85 -35.80 -25.99
N LYS A 687 11.98 -36.45 -26.30
CA LYS A 687 12.43 -37.67 -25.61
C LYS A 687 12.70 -37.44 -24.12
N GLN A 688 13.25 -36.31 -23.71
CA GLN A 688 13.51 -36.00 -22.30
C GLN A 688 12.21 -35.74 -21.54
N ILE A 689 11.19 -35.17 -22.20
CA ILE A 689 9.85 -35.00 -21.64
C ILE A 689 9.22 -36.38 -21.42
N GLU A 690 9.30 -37.28 -22.40
CA GLU A 690 8.81 -38.66 -22.30
C GLU A 690 9.54 -39.48 -21.22
N GLU A 691 10.87 -39.39 -21.16
CA GLU A 691 11.70 -40.06 -20.14
C GLU A 691 11.49 -39.47 -18.72
N SER A 692 10.96 -38.25 -18.59
CA SER A 692 10.72 -37.63 -17.27
C SER A 692 9.64 -38.32 -16.43
N GLY A 693 8.71 -39.04 -17.08
CA GLY A 693 7.55 -39.66 -16.44
C GLY A 693 6.43 -38.69 -16.02
N LEU A 694 6.58 -37.39 -16.26
CA LEU A 694 5.49 -36.42 -16.09
C LEU A 694 4.50 -36.56 -17.26
N THR A 695 3.23 -36.81 -16.95
CA THR A 695 2.17 -36.88 -17.96
C THR A 695 1.09 -35.84 -17.67
N CYS A 696 0.44 -35.34 -18.72
CA CYS A 696 -0.72 -34.45 -18.56
C CYS A 696 -1.82 -35.09 -17.72
N LYS A 697 -1.98 -36.43 -17.78
CA LYS A 697 -2.88 -37.20 -16.91
C LYS A 697 -2.54 -37.05 -15.41
N SER A 698 -1.25 -36.95 -15.05
CA SER A 698 -0.84 -36.71 -13.66
C SER A 698 -1.25 -35.30 -13.22
N LEU A 699 -0.97 -34.29 -14.04
CA LEU A 699 -1.35 -32.90 -13.78
C LEU A 699 -2.87 -32.71 -13.71
N LEU A 700 -3.64 -33.38 -14.58
CA LEU A 700 -5.11 -33.38 -14.57
C LEU A 700 -5.73 -34.01 -13.30
N ALA A 701 -5.00 -34.77 -12.49
CA ALA A 701 -5.54 -35.24 -11.20
C ALA A 701 -5.83 -34.05 -10.25
N LEU A 702 -4.92 -33.07 -10.23
CA LEU A 702 -5.02 -31.85 -9.42
C LEU A 702 -6.21 -30.95 -9.84
N GLN A 703 -6.67 -31.03 -11.09
CA GLN A 703 -7.82 -30.29 -11.62
C GLN A 703 -9.05 -30.42 -10.70
N SER A 704 -9.35 -31.65 -10.27
CA SER A 704 -10.51 -31.94 -9.43
C SER A 704 -10.35 -31.41 -8.00
N LEU A 705 -9.11 -31.35 -7.49
CA LEU A 705 -8.78 -30.84 -6.16
C LEU A 705 -8.84 -29.31 -6.14
N TYR A 706 -8.15 -28.62 -7.06
CA TYR A 706 -8.13 -27.16 -7.09
C TYR A 706 -9.52 -26.54 -7.31
N ILE A 707 -10.30 -27.03 -8.27
CA ILE A 707 -11.63 -26.48 -8.58
C ILE A 707 -12.58 -26.69 -7.39
N LYS A 708 -12.57 -27.87 -6.78
CA LYS A 708 -13.44 -28.19 -5.62
C LYS A 708 -13.06 -27.38 -4.37
N ASN A 709 -11.77 -27.07 -4.23
CA ASN A 709 -11.21 -26.31 -3.10
C ASN A 709 -11.06 -24.81 -3.38
N TYR A 710 -11.56 -24.31 -4.53
CA TYR A 710 -11.49 -22.90 -4.95
C TYR A 710 -10.07 -22.30 -4.99
N SER A 711 -9.02 -23.11 -5.24
CA SER A 711 -7.65 -22.60 -5.45
C SER A 711 -7.50 -22.19 -6.93
N PHE A 712 -8.13 -21.07 -7.29
CA PHE A 712 -8.29 -20.65 -8.68
C PHE A 712 -6.98 -20.18 -9.33
N GLU A 713 -6.05 -19.60 -8.58
CA GLU A 713 -4.71 -19.26 -9.08
C GLU A 713 -3.95 -20.52 -9.52
N ASN A 714 -3.88 -21.56 -8.68
CA ASN A 714 -3.18 -22.79 -9.04
C ASN A 714 -3.91 -23.62 -10.09
N ALA A 715 -5.24 -23.53 -10.18
CA ALA A 715 -5.99 -24.05 -11.32
C ALA A 715 -5.65 -23.31 -12.64
N THR A 716 -5.37 -22.00 -12.57
CA THR A 716 -4.97 -21.17 -13.72
C THR A 716 -3.55 -21.51 -14.18
N GLU A 717 -2.60 -21.56 -13.23
CA GLU A 717 -1.23 -22.01 -13.48
C GLU A 717 -1.17 -23.44 -14.04
N LEU A 718 -2.05 -24.33 -13.58
CA LEU A 718 -2.24 -25.67 -14.12
C LEU A 718 -2.75 -25.65 -15.57
N LEU A 719 -3.77 -24.85 -15.88
CA LEU A 719 -4.33 -24.73 -17.25
C LEU A 719 -3.25 -24.31 -18.24
N ILE A 720 -2.52 -23.23 -17.94
CA ILE A 720 -1.47 -22.69 -18.82
C ILE A 720 -0.34 -23.73 -19.01
N THR A 721 -0.02 -24.51 -17.97
CA THR A 721 1.02 -25.55 -18.03
C THR A 721 0.58 -26.79 -18.83
N LEU A 722 -0.69 -27.21 -18.73
CA LEU A 722 -1.26 -28.27 -19.57
C LEU A 722 -1.30 -27.88 -21.06
N ILE A 723 -1.55 -26.61 -21.35
CA ILE A 723 -1.49 -26.05 -22.72
C ILE A 723 -0.05 -26.08 -23.25
N ALA A 724 0.93 -25.68 -22.43
CA ALA A 724 2.36 -25.71 -22.79
C ALA A 724 2.88 -27.14 -23.03
N LEU A 725 2.34 -28.14 -22.30
CA LEU A 725 2.60 -29.57 -22.51
C LEU A 725 1.84 -30.18 -23.70
N GLY A 726 0.91 -29.43 -24.32
CA GLY A 726 0.18 -29.87 -25.50
C GLY A 726 -0.94 -30.90 -25.23
N GLU A 727 -1.58 -30.86 -24.06
CA GLU A 727 -2.71 -31.76 -23.76
C GLU A 727 -3.91 -31.56 -24.71
N GLU A 728 -4.64 -32.66 -24.96
CA GLU A 728 -5.84 -32.69 -25.80
C GLU A 728 -6.89 -31.65 -25.35
N ALA A 729 -7.21 -30.70 -26.23
CA ALA A 729 -7.98 -29.50 -25.89
C ALA A 729 -9.35 -29.82 -25.25
N ASP A 730 -10.07 -30.83 -25.74
CA ASP A 730 -11.36 -31.27 -25.19
C ASP A 730 -11.30 -31.67 -23.70
N ARG A 731 -10.15 -32.17 -23.21
CA ARG A 731 -9.97 -32.51 -21.79
C ARG A 731 -9.79 -31.29 -20.89
N LEU A 732 -9.44 -30.14 -21.48
CA LEU A 732 -9.30 -28.88 -20.76
C LEU A 732 -10.64 -28.14 -20.60
N LEU A 733 -11.67 -28.50 -21.39
CA LEU A 733 -13.00 -27.88 -21.30
C LEU A 733 -13.62 -27.89 -19.88
N PRO A 734 -13.50 -28.93 -19.04
CA PRO A 734 -14.03 -28.88 -17.67
C PRO A 734 -13.22 -27.95 -16.75
N LEU A 735 -11.91 -27.76 -16.99
CA LEU A 735 -11.09 -26.79 -16.26
C LEU A 735 -11.47 -25.36 -16.68
N ILE A 736 -11.59 -25.13 -17.98
CA ILE A 736 -12.05 -23.85 -18.58
C ILE A 736 -13.45 -23.49 -18.05
N ARG A 737 -14.43 -24.42 -18.05
CA ARG A 737 -15.77 -24.16 -17.47
C ARG A 737 -15.71 -23.82 -15.98
N GLY A 738 -14.83 -24.47 -15.21
CA GLY A 738 -14.64 -24.19 -13.79
C GLY A 738 -14.04 -22.82 -13.51
N LEU A 739 -12.99 -22.43 -14.24
CA LEU A 739 -12.29 -21.15 -14.07
C LEU A 739 -13.08 -19.96 -14.63
N LEU A 740 -13.88 -20.14 -15.69
CA LEU A 740 -14.88 -19.15 -16.14
C LEU A 740 -16.00 -18.91 -15.12
N SER A 741 -16.11 -19.77 -14.10
CA SER A 741 -17.06 -19.63 -12.99
C SER A 741 -16.41 -19.09 -11.70
N ALA A 742 -15.17 -18.59 -11.78
CA ALA A 742 -14.48 -17.93 -10.66
C ALA A 742 -14.95 -16.47 -10.51
N ASN A 743 -14.86 -15.94 -9.29
CA ASN A 743 -15.26 -14.56 -8.96
C ASN A 743 -14.15 -13.51 -9.19
N ASP A 744 -13.15 -13.80 -10.02
CA ASP A 744 -11.95 -12.97 -10.18
C ASP A 744 -11.40 -13.01 -11.62
N SER A 745 -10.78 -11.91 -12.06
CA SER A 745 -10.46 -11.63 -13.46
C SER A 745 -9.37 -12.54 -14.06
N PRO A 746 -8.21 -12.79 -13.41
CA PRO A 746 -7.11 -13.54 -14.05
C PRO A 746 -7.47 -15.00 -14.44
N PRO A 747 -8.17 -15.80 -13.61
CA PRO A 747 -8.66 -17.13 -14.01
C PRO A 747 -9.63 -17.11 -15.19
N GLN A 748 -10.50 -16.08 -15.26
CA GLN A 748 -11.42 -15.88 -16.37
C GLN A 748 -10.65 -15.55 -17.66
N ILE A 749 -9.76 -14.56 -17.62
CA ILE A 749 -8.93 -14.10 -18.76
C ILE A 749 -8.11 -15.27 -19.32
N ALA A 750 -7.42 -16.03 -18.47
CA ALA A 750 -6.63 -17.19 -18.90
C ALA A 750 -7.49 -18.27 -19.58
N SER A 751 -8.73 -18.45 -19.13
CA SER A 751 -9.68 -19.42 -19.70
C SER A 751 -10.24 -18.98 -21.05
N LEU A 752 -10.48 -17.68 -21.23
CA LEU A 752 -10.92 -17.09 -22.50
C LEU A 752 -9.79 -17.14 -23.54
N LEU A 753 -8.56 -16.81 -23.13
CA LEU A 753 -7.36 -16.98 -23.97
C LEU A 753 -7.06 -18.45 -24.29
N ALA A 754 -7.36 -19.40 -23.41
CA ALA A 754 -7.26 -20.83 -23.72
C ALA A 754 -8.21 -21.25 -24.85
N ILE A 755 -9.46 -20.74 -24.86
CA ILE A 755 -10.42 -20.98 -25.95
C ILE A 755 -9.93 -20.38 -27.28
N GLU A 756 -9.40 -19.14 -27.27
CA GLU A 756 -8.83 -18.50 -28.46
C GLU A 756 -7.64 -19.29 -29.02
N ASN A 757 -6.67 -19.65 -28.18
CA ASN A 757 -5.42 -20.28 -28.61
C ASN A 757 -5.57 -21.77 -29.00
N LEU A 758 -6.61 -22.45 -28.53
CA LEU A 758 -6.88 -23.86 -28.84
C LEU A 758 -8.01 -24.09 -29.85
N ILE A 759 -8.60 -23.02 -30.41
CA ILE A 759 -9.85 -23.04 -31.18
C ILE A 759 -9.92 -24.13 -32.28
N ASP A 760 -8.81 -24.37 -32.98
CA ASP A 760 -8.75 -25.36 -34.06
C ASP A 760 -8.46 -26.80 -33.61
N ARG A 761 -8.14 -27.01 -32.32
CA ARG A 761 -7.75 -28.30 -31.73
C ARG A 761 -8.89 -29.01 -30.98
N PHE A 762 -9.94 -28.30 -30.57
CA PHE A 762 -11.13 -28.94 -29.99
C PHE A 762 -11.90 -29.74 -31.05
N SER A 763 -12.64 -30.77 -30.62
CA SER A 763 -13.61 -31.43 -31.50
C SER A 763 -14.81 -30.52 -31.75
N GLU A 764 -15.40 -30.65 -32.95
CA GLU A 764 -16.51 -29.81 -33.39
C GLU A 764 -17.73 -29.92 -32.46
N GLU A 765 -18.03 -31.13 -32.00
CA GLU A 765 -19.15 -31.44 -31.09
C GLU A 765 -18.97 -30.79 -29.71
N ASN A 766 -17.83 -31.01 -29.06
CA ASN A 766 -17.58 -30.52 -27.70
C ASN A 766 -17.41 -28.99 -27.65
N LEU A 767 -16.79 -28.38 -28.68
CA LEU A 767 -16.65 -26.93 -28.76
C LEU A 767 -18.00 -26.25 -29.06
N ARG A 768 -18.83 -26.85 -29.93
CA ARG A 768 -20.20 -26.39 -30.22
C ARG A 768 -21.11 -26.51 -28.99
N GLU A 769 -20.99 -27.57 -28.19
CA GLU A 769 -21.70 -27.69 -26.92
C GLU A 769 -21.26 -26.58 -25.94
N PHE A 770 -19.94 -26.41 -25.75
CA PHE A 770 -19.38 -25.36 -24.90
C PHE A 770 -19.84 -23.95 -25.33
N ALA A 771 -19.77 -23.64 -26.62
CA ALA A 771 -20.21 -22.37 -27.19
C ALA A 771 -21.72 -22.10 -26.99
N THR A 772 -22.53 -23.16 -26.90
CA THR A 772 -23.99 -23.05 -26.74
C THR A 772 -24.42 -23.01 -25.27
N LEU A 773 -23.73 -23.73 -24.37
CA LEU A 773 -24.15 -23.93 -22.98
C LEU A 773 -23.34 -23.14 -21.95
N SER A 774 -22.08 -22.83 -22.24
CA SER A 774 -21.11 -22.34 -21.24
C SER A 774 -20.40 -21.05 -21.63
N PHE A 775 -20.29 -20.71 -22.91
CA PHE A 775 -19.59 -19.50 -23.35
C PHE A 775 -20.47 -18.25 -23.13
N ARG A 776 -20.07 -17.43 -22.16
CA ARG A 776 -20.65 -16.12 -21.80
C ARG A 776 -19.52 -15.20 -21.35
N ASN A 777 -19.75 -13.89 -21.30
CA ASN A 777 -18.83 -13.00 -20.63
C ASN A 777 -18.97 -13.22 -19.11
N PRO A 778 -17.90 -13.56 -18.38
CA PRO A 778 -18.01 -13.86 -16.94
C PRO A 778 -18.03 -12.58 -16.07
N ASP A 779 -17.51 -11.46 -16.56
CA ASP A 779 -17.77 -10.11 -16.03
C ASP A 779 -17.99 -9.15 -17.20
N GLU A 780 -19.15 -8.47 -17.23
CA GLU A 780 -19.53 -7.50 -18.26
C GLU A 780 -19.04 -6.07 -17.97
N ASN A 781 -18.37 -5.84 -16.84
CA ASN A 781 -17.87 -4.52 -16.40
C ASN A 781 -16.33 -4.39 -16.50
N ASP A 782 -15.60 -5.49 -16.38
CA ASP A 782 -14.13 -5.54 -16.44
C ASP A 782 -13.63 -5.49 -17.89
N SER A 783 -12.76 -4.51 -18.18
CA SER A 783 -12.23 -4.24 -19.53
C SER A 783 -11.29 -5.34 -20.04
N ALA A 784 -10.51 -5.98 -19.16
CA ALA A 784 -9.60 -7.06 -19.53
C ALA A 784 -10.37 -8.37 -19.80
N VAL A 785 -11.31 -8.72 -18.92
CA VAL A 785 -12.21 -9.87 -19.09
C VAL A 785 -13.01 -9.72 -20.38
N THR A 786 -13.61 -8.56 -20.61
CA THR A 786 -14.44 -8.32 -21.80
C THR A 786 -13.62 -8.30 -23.10
N LEU A 787 -12.38 -7.79 -23.09
CA LEU A 787 -11.47 -7.88 -24.25
C LEU A 787 -11.09 -9.35 -24.56
N ALA A 788 -10.76 -10.14 -23.53
CA ALA A 788 -10.47 -11.56 -23.69
C ALA A 788 -11.69 -12.34 -24.19
N TYR A 789 -12.89 -12.00 -23.71
CA TYR A 789 -14.16 -12.59 -24.15
C TYR A 789 -14.48 -12.24 -25.60
N GLY A 790 -14.34 -10.97 -25.99
CA GLY A 790 -14.54 -10.53 -27.37
C GLY A 790 -13.61 -11.25 -28.34
N ARG A 791 -12.34 -11.42 -27.97
CA ARG A 791 -11.35 -12.17 -28.76
C ARG A 791 -11.67 -13.66 -28.89
N ALA A 792 -12.01 -14.33 -27.78
CA ALA A 792 -12.47 -15.72 -27.80
C ALA A 792 -13.75 -15.89 -28.63
N GLY A 793 -14.68 -14.94 -28.54
CA GLY A 793 -15.92 -14.89 -29.31
C GLY A 793 -15.68 -14.68 -30.81
N LEU A 794 -14.68 -13.87 -31.19
CA LEU A 794 -14.26 -13.68 -32.58
C LEU A 794 -13.60 -14.95 -33.15
N ALA A 795 -12.80 -15.67 -32.36
CA ALA A 795 -12.25 -16.97 -32.76
C ALA A 795 -13.37 -18.01 -32.97
N LEU A 796 -14.32 -18.10 -32.03
CA LEU A 796 -15.50 -18.96 -32.13
C LEU A 796 -16.42 -18.56 -33.29
N SER A 797 -16.64 -17.28 -33.59
CA SER A 797 -17.50 -16.85 -34.70
C SER A 797 -16.89 -17.13 -36.08
N LYS A 798 -15.56 -17.16 -36.19
CA LYS A 798 -14.86 -17.62 -37.41
C LYS A 798 -15.02 -19.14 -37.62
N ARG A 799 -15.07 -19.92 -36.54
CA ARG A 799 -15.22 -21.39 -36.56
C ARG A 799 -16.69 -21.82 -36.74
N PHE A 800 -17.63 -21.09 -36.13
CA PHE A 800 -19.08 -21.35 -36.13
C PHE A 800 -19.90 -20.06 -36.39
N PRO A 801 -19.94 -19.54 -37.63
CA PRO A 801 -20.66 -18.31 -37.98
C PRO A 801 -22.18 -18.34 -37.71
N GLU A 802 -22.75 -19.53 -37.53
CA GLU A 802 -24.16 -19.78 -37.25
C GLU A 802 -24.51 -19.80 -35.75
N LEU A 803 -23.52 -19.86 -34.85
CA LEU A 803 -23.74 -19.89 -33.39
C LEU A 803 -23.57 -18.52 -32.73
N LEU A 804 -22.54 -17.76 -33.12
CA LEU A 804 -22.21 -16.48 -32.51
C LEU A 804 -22.30 -15.33 -33.52
N GLN A 805 -22.75 -14.17 -33.03
CA GLN A 805 -22.70 -12.94 -33.82
C GLN A 805 -21.23 -12.50 -33.94
N SER A 806 -20.71 -12.42 -35.17
CA SER A 806 -19.36 -11.90 -35.39
C SER A 806 -19.33 -10.39 -35.23
N PHE A 807 -18.32 -9.91 -34.51
CA PHE A 807 -17.97 -8.50 -34.34
C PHE A 807 -16.59 -8.24 -34.93
N ALA A 808 -16.29 -6.99 -35.30
CA ALA A 808 -14.93 -6.59 -35.65
C ALA A 808 -14.05 -6.46 -34.38
N ILE A 809 -12.71 -6.53 -34.48
CA ILE A 809 -11.86 -6.32 -33.30
C ILE A 809 -11.91 -4.85 -32.85
N GLU A 810 -12.13 -3.95 -33.79
CA GLU A 810 -12.42 -2.53 -33.62
C GLU A 810 -13.75 -2.33 -32.86
N GLU A 811 -14.81 -3.06 -33.23
CA GLU A 811 -16.10 -3.01 -32.50
C GLU A 811 -15.94 -3.53 -31.06
N ILE A 812 -15.05 -4.49 -30.81
CA ILE A 812 -14.74 -5.00 -29.47
C ILE A 812 -13.98 -3.94 -28.65
N LEU A 813 -12.94 -3.34 -29.23
CA LEU A 813 -12.13 -2.30 -28.56
C LEU A 813 -12.93 -1.03 -28.28
N GLU A 814 -13.87 -0.67 -29.15
CA GLU A 814 -14.80 0.45 -28.92
C GLU A 814 -15.73 0.18 -27.72
N ASN A 815 -16.30 -1.03 -27.59
CA ASN A 815 -17.10 -1.38 -26.40
C ASN A 815 -16.25 -1.38 -25.11
N VAL A 816 -15.02 -1.92 -25.18
CA VAL A 816 -14.13 -2.03 -24.01
C VAL A 816 -13.62 -0.67 -23.52
N ALA A 817 -13.61 0.35 -24.38
CA ALA A 817 -13.31 1.74 -24.02
C ALA A 817 -14.35 2.37 -23.07
N GLU A 818 -15.57 1.83 -23.02
CA GLU A 818 -16.67 2.32 -22.16
C GLU A 818 -16.72 1.57 -20.80
N LEU A 819 -15.81 0.63 -20.55
CA LEU A 819 -15.76 -0.25 -19.36
C LEU A 819 -14.67 0.15 -18.35
N SER A 820 -14.70 -0.44 -17.14
CA SER A 820 -13.86 -0.03 -16.00
C SER A 820 -13.16 -1.20 -15.31
N CYS A 821 -11.82 -1.27 -15.40
CA CYS A 821 -11.02 -2.12 -14.51
C CYS A 821 -10.85 -1.47 -13.11
N TYR A 822 -10.98 -2.27 -12.05
CA TYR A 822 -10.76 -1.86 -10.66
C TYR A 822 -9.38 -2.33 -10.15
N GLY A 823 -8.63 -1.46 -9.47
CA GLY A 823 -7.28 -1.73 -8.97
C GLY A 823 -6.16 -1.60 -10.03
N GLU A 824 -4.95 -1.22 -9.60
CA GLU A 824 -3.82 -0.96 -10.50
C GLU A 824 -3.34 -2.19 -11.28
N GLU A 825 -3.28 -3.36 -10.62
CA GLU A 825 -2.83 -4.62 -11.24
C GLU A 825 -3.73 -5.04 -12.41
N ARG A 826 -5.05 -4.84 -12.31
CA ARG A 826 -5.99 -5.17 -13.40
C ARG A 826 -5.85 -4.24 -14.62
N TRP A 827 -5.31 -3.03 -14.44
CA TRP A 827 -4.93 -2.16 -15.58
C TRP A 827 -3.61 -2.58 -16.23
N LEU A 828 -2.68 -3.19 -15.48
CA LEU A 828 -1.51 -3.82 -16.08
C LEU A 828 -1.93 -5.01 -16.96
N ASP A 829 -2.79 -5.91 -16.45
CA ASP A 829 -3.34 -7.02 -17.22
C ASP A 829 -4.10 -6.55 -18.47
N PHE A 830 -4.97 -5.52 -18.34
CA PHE A 830 -5.65 -4.93 -19.49
C PHE A 830 -4.68 -4.40 -20.55
N ARG A 831 -3.67 -3.63 -20.14
CA ARG A 831 -2.68 -3.03 -21.05
C ARG A 831 -1.80 -4.11 -21.71
N LEU A 832 -1.41 -5.16 -20.99
CA LEU A 832 -0.67 -6.31 -21.54
C LEU A 832 -1.52 -7.10 -22.56
N LEU A 833 -2.80 -7.36 -22.24
CA LEU A 833 -3.74 -8.00 -23.14
C LEU A 833 -4.01 -7.18 -24.41
N LEU A 834 -4.07 -5.85 -24.28
CA LEU A 834 -4.19 -4.92 -25.40
C LEU A 834 -2.95 -4.96 -26.31
N CYS A 835 -1.75 -5.04 -25.74
CA CYS A 835 -0.50 -5.24 -26.50
C CYS A 835 -0.48 -6.59 -27.26
N ASP A 836 -0.89 -7.70 -26.64
CA ASP A 836 -1.02 -8.99 -27.33
C ASP A 836 -2.10 -8.94 -28.43
N THR A 837 -3.19 -8.19 -28.20
CA THR A 837 -4.23 -7.96 -29.21
C THR A 837 -3.65 -7.25 -30.44
N ALA A 838 -2.85 -6.21 -30.24
CA ALA A 838 -2.14 -5.51 -31.32
C ALA A 838 -1.19 -6.45 -32.10
N LEU A 839 -0.47 -7.34 -31.40
CA LEU A 839 0.47 -8.28 -32.01
C LEU A 839 -0.23 -9.38 -32.83
N LYS A 840 -1.42 -9.82 -32.42
CA LYS A 840 -2.25 -10.78 -33.17
C LYS A 840 -3.03 -10.14 -34.32
N HIS A 841 -3.42 -8.88 -34.18
CA HIS A 841 -4.18 -8.11 -35.17
C HIS A 841 -3.29 -7.02 -35.81
N GLN A 842 -2.29 -7.42 -36.59
CA GLN A 842 -1.32 -6.50 -37.21
C GLN A 842 -1.95 -5.52 -38.23
N ASP A 843 -3.19 -5.79 -38.65
CA ASP A 843 -4.00 -4.93 -39.51
C ASP A 843 -4.63 -3.73 -38.74
N LEU A 844 -4.70 -3.83 -37.41
CA LEU A 844 -5.32 -2.84 -36.51
C LEU A 844 -4.42 -1.60 -36.41
N PRO A 845 -4.89 -0.40 -36.78
CA PRO A 845 -4.04 0.78 -36.80
C PRO A 845 -3.82 1.31 -35.37
N LEU A 846 -2.62 1.83 -35.11
CA LEU A 846 -2.16 2.22 -33.77
C LEU A 846 -3.03 3.32 -33.12
N ASP A 847 -3.70 4.16 -33.91
CA ASP A 847 -4.63 5.21 -33.42
C ASP A 847 -5.90 4.64 -32.76
N LYS A 848 -6.21 3.35 -32.96
CA LYS A 848 -7.25 2.62 -32.20
C LYS A 848 -6.75 2.00 -30.89
N ILE A 849 -5.44 2.00 -30.65
CA ILE A 849 -4.79 1.29 -29.54
C ILE A 849 -4.15 2.28 -28.56
N GLU A 850 -3.46 3.29 -29.09
CA GLU A 850 -2.81 4.37 -28.35
C GLU A 850 -3.75 5.08 -27.37
N PRO A 851 -5.01 5.44 -27.70
CA PRO A 851 -5.93 6.05 -26.72
C PRO A 851 -6.23 5.13 -25.53
N LEU A 852 -6.32 3.82 -25.74
CA LEU A 852 -6.66 2.84 -24.71
C LEU A 852 -5.47 2.50 -23.80
N LEU A 853 -4.25 2.52 -24.35
CA LEU A 853 -3.01 2.46 -23.58
C LEU A 853 -2.80 3.70 -22.69
N LEU A 854 -3.34 4.85 -23.12
CA LEU A 854 -3.21 6.14 -22.45
C LEU A 854 -4.36 6.47 -21.47
N LEU A 855 -5.38 5.61 -21.33
CA LEU A 855 -6.46 5.79 -20.35
C LEU A 855 -5.91 5.85 -18.91
N PRO A 856 -6.12 6.95 -18.16
CA PRO A 856 -5.87 7.04 -16.72
C PRO A 856 -7.14 6.66 -15.94
N PHE A 857 -6.99 6.36 -14.64
CA PHE A 857 -8.12 6.03 -13.76
C PHE A 857 -9.15 7.17 -13.63
N ALA A 858 -10.37 6.79 -13.22
CA ALA A 858 -11.52 7.67 -13.11
C ALA A 858 -11.30 8.82 -12.09
N GLY A 859 -10.95 10.00 -12.61
CA GLY A 859 -10.96 11.27 -11.89
C GLY A 859 -11.68 12.32 -12.73
N ALA A 860 -12.81 12.83 -12.24
CA ALA A 860 -13.69 13.75 -12.96
C ALA A 860 -12.99 15.05 -13.41
N SER A 861 -11.98 15.47 -12.66
CA SER A 861 -11.08 16.59 -12.93
C SER A 861 -10.36 16.48 -14.29
N LEU A 862 -9.86 15.28 -14.66
CA LEU A 862 -9.06 15.09 -15.88
C LEU A 862 -9.91 15.21 -17.15
N HIS A 863 -11.14 14.68 -17.15
CA HIS A 863 -12.03 14.78 -18.31
C HIS A 863 -12.42 16.24 -18.60
N ARG A 864 -12.63 17.06 -17.56
CA ARG A 864 -12.87 18.51 -17.70
C ARG A 864 -11.64 19.26 -18.24
N ALA A 865 -10.43 18.84 -17.89
CA ALA A 865 -9.19 19.39 -18.46
C ALA A 865 -9.05 19.07 -19.96
N TRP A 866 -9.24 17.79 -20.34
CA TRP A 866 -9.13 17.34 -21.73
C TRP A 866 -10.21 17.95 -22.64
N GLN A 867 -11.44 18.11 -22.15
CA GLN A 867 -12.51 18.77 -22.91
C GLN A 867 -12.19 20.24 -23.19
N LYS A 868 -11.66 20.99 -22.20
CA LYS A 868 -11.21 22.38 -22.39
C LYS A 868 -10.13 22.49 -23.47
N VAL A 869 -9.20 21.53 -23.54
CA VAL A 869 -8.16 21.47 -24.59
C VAL A 869 -8.77 21.23 -25.97
N LEU A 870 -9.78 20.37 -26.09
CA LEU A 870 -10.47 20.10 -27.36
C LEU A 870 -11.32 21.28 -27.85
N ASP A 871 -12.01 21.98 -26.94
CA ASP A 871 -12.85 23.12 -27.28
C ASP A 871 -12.03 24.39 -27.62
N SER A 872 -10.83 24.54 -27.04
CA SER A 872 -9.92 25.63 -27.38
C SER A 872 -9.07 25.32 -28.62
N ARG A 873 -9.35 25.98 -29.76
CA ARG A 873 -8.56 25.84 -31.00
C ARG A 873 -7.20 26.55 -30.97
N GLN A 874 -6.37 26.31 -29.96
CA GLN A 874 -4.95 26.67 -29.92
C GLN A 874 -4.11 25.54 -29.29
N PRO A 875 -2.83 25.37 -29.69
CA PRO A 875 -2.02 24.22 -29.26
C PRO A 875 -1.74 24.27 -27.76
N ALA A 876 -1.97 23.14 -27.08
CA ALA A 876 -1.89 23.04 -25.63
C ALA A 876 -0.44 23.12 -25.11
N LYS A 877 -0.22 24.08 -24.20
CA LYS A 877 0.76 23.96 -23.12
C LYS A 877 0.01 24.17 -21.80
N GLN A 878 0.53 23.59 -20.72
CA GLN A 878 0.04 23.70 -19.33
C GLN A 878 -1.24 22.90 -18.97
N ALA A 879 -1.02 21.64 -18.57
CA ALA A 879 -1.76 20.92 -17.52
C ALA A 879 -0.79 19.85 -16.94
N SER A 880 -0.95 19.40 -15.69
CA SER A 880 0.13 18.74 -14.94
C SER A 880 -0.31 17.64 -13.97
N GLY A 881 0.30 16.44 -14.08
CA GLY A 881 0.17 15.29 -13.16
C GLY A 881 -1.19 14.57 -13.24
N SER A 882 -1.31 13.23 -13.17
CA SER A 882 -0.34 12.10 -13.19
C SER A 882 -1.13 10.84 -13.68
N THR A 883 -0.78 9.56 -13.58
CA THR A 883 0.21 8.73 -12.86
C THR A 883 0.57 7.49 -13.72
N VAL A 884 1.75 6.88 -13.54
CA VAL A 884 2.19 5.58 -14.11
C VAL A 884 1.83 5.35 -15.60
N VAL A 885 2.61 5.99 -16.48
CA VAL A 885 2.71 5.66 -17.92
C VAL A 885 4.19 5.69 -18.33
N SER A 886 4.81 4.52 -18.51
CA SER A 886 6.18 4.41 -19.05
C SER A 886 6.45 3.04 -19.71
N LEU A 887 6.41 1.95 -18.95
CA LEU A 887 6.81 0.61 -19.43
C LEU A 887 6.00 0.13 -20.66
N PRO A 888 4.65 0.11 -20.66
CA PRO A 888 3.88 -0.39 -21.81
C PRO A 888 4.10 0.43 -23.08
N PHE A 889 4.26 1.76 -22.96
CA PHE A 889 4.50 2.64 -24.10
C PHE A 889 5.90 2.44 -24.70
N LEU A 890 6.93 2.26 -23.86
CA LEU A 890 8.28 1.89 -24.31
C LEU A 890 8.28 0.53 -25.03
N VAL A 891 7.51 -0.44 -24.52
CA VAL A 891 7.34 -1.76 -25.17
C VAL A 891 6.66 -1.60 -26.54
N CYS A 892 5.54 -0.88 -26.63
CA CYS A 892 4.85 -0.64 -27.91
C CYS A 892 5.73 0.08 -28.94
N HIS A 893 6.47 1.13 -28.56
CA HIS A 893 7.34 1.82 -29.51
C HIS A 893 8.56 0.97 -29.91
N GLY A 894 9.09 0.17 -28.99
CA GLY A 894 10.09 -0.85 -29.31
C GLY A 894 9.58 -1.86 -30.34
N LEU A 895 8.37 -2.37 -30.15
CA LEU A 895 7.71 -3.32 -31.07
C LEU A 895 7.44 -2.68 -32.44
N GLU A 896 7.04 -1.41 -32.48
CA GLU A 896 6.86 -0.65 -33.73
C GLU A 896 8.15 -0.58 -34.55
N GLN A 897 9.28 -0.21 -33.92
CA GLN A 897 10.58 -0.15 -34.59
C GLN A 897 11.06 -1.54 -35.04
N LEU A 898 10.72 -2.60 -34.31
CA LEU A 898 11.10 -3.98 -34.63
C LEU A 898 10.23 -4.56 -35.77
N ALA A 899 8.92 -4.31 -35.78
CA ALA A 899 8.02 -4.65 -36.88
C ALA A 899 8.40 -3.93 -38.18
N ARG A 900 8.80 -2.65 -38.10
CA ARG A 900 9.36 -1.89 -39.23
C ARG A 900 10.71 -2.44 -39.73
N LYS A 901 11.48 -3.14 -38.88
CA LYS A 901 12.77 -3.79 -39.24
C LYS A 901 12.63 -5.25 -39.70
N GLN A 902 11.60 -6.00 -39.29
CA GLN A 902 11.48 -7.45 -39.49
C GLN A 902 10.22 -7.89 -40.25
N LEU A 903 10.25 -7.71 -41.58
CA LEU A 903 9.38 -8.47 -42.49
C LEU A 903 9.80 -9.96 -42.52
N GLY A 904 9.30 -10.76 -41.56
CA GLY A 904 9.32 -12.23 -41.64
C GLY A 904 9.98 -13.02 -40.50
N ALA A 905 9.91 -12.57 -39.25
CA ALA A 905 10.34 -13.34 -38.07
C ALA A 905 9.17 -13.85 -37.21
N LYS A 906 9.42 -14.81 -36.32
CA LYS A 906 8.43 -15.31 -35.34
C LYS A 906 8.26 -14.34 -34.17
N GLN A 907 7.18 -14.49 -33.39
CA GLN A 907 6.90 -13.72 -32.17
C GLN A 907 8.13 -13.67 -31.24
N PRO A 908 8.52 -12.48 -30.71
CA PRO A 908 9.57 -12.35 -29.70
C PRO A 908 9.06 -12.73 -28.29
N ASP A 909 10.00 -13.10 -27.43
CA ASP A 909 9.79 -13.24 -25.98
C ASP A 909 9.92 -11.87 -25.30
N LEU A 910 8.90 -11.45 -24.55
CA LEU A 910 8.84 -10.17 -23.84
C LEU A 910 9.96 -10.02 -22.79
N ALA A 911 10.30 -11.08 -22.06
CA ALA A 911 11.33 -11.04 -21.02
C ALA A 911 12.75 -10.88 -21.62
N GLN A 912 12.96 -11.43 -22.83
CA GLN A 912 14.20 -11.22 -23.58
C GLN A 912 14.27 -9.83 -24.23
N PHE A 913 13.10 -9.30 -24.64
CA PHE A 913 12.95 -8.05 -25.36
C PHE A 913 13.30 -6.80 -24.52
N GLU A 914 12.82 -6.70 -23.27
CA GLU A 914 13.17 -5.56 -22.38
C GLU A 914 14.68 -5.46 -22.16
N GLY A 915 15.32 -6.61 -21.90
CA GLY A 915 16.74 -6.68 -21.64
C GLY A 915 17.60 -6.32 -22.84
N ASP A 916 17.16 -6.58 -24.08
CA ASP A 916 17.97 -6.36 -25.30
C ASP A 916 17.73 -4.99 -25.96
N ILE A 917 16.55 -4.36 -25.82
CA ILE A 917 16.31 -3.01 -26.34
C ILE A 917 17.18 -1.95 -25.63
N LEU A 918 17.29 -2.02 -24.30
CA LEU A 918 18.11 -1.07 -23.54
C LEU A 918 19.61 -1.15 -23.89
N LYS A 919 20.07 -2.25 -24.50
CA LYS A 919 21.46 -2.44 -24.95
C LYS A 919 21.77 -1.77 -26.30
N ASP A 920 20.78 -1.35 -27.09
CA ASP A 920 21.00 -0.76 -28.42
C ASP A 920 21.21 0.77 -28.35
N PRO A 921 22.39 1.30 -28.69
CA PRO A 921 22.61 2.75 -28.75
C PRO A 921 21.70 3.44 -29.79
N GLN A 922 21.30 2.73 -30.85
CA GLN A 922 20.39 3.29 -31.86
C GLN A 922 18.99 3.55 -31.28
N PHE A 923 18.58 2.80 -30.26
CA PHE A 923 17.32 3.05 -29.55
C PHE A 923 17.44 4.31 -28.70
N LEU A 924 18.50 4.45 -27.90
CA LEU A 924 18.75 5.67 -27.11
C LEU A 924 18.91 6.92 -28.02
N GLU A 925 19.53 6.78 -29.18
CA GLU A 925 19.59 7.83 -30.22
C GLU A 925 18.21 8.09 -30.85
N SER A 926 17.36 7.09 -31.06
CA SER A 926 16.00 7.28 -31.59
C SER A 926 15.02 7.88 -30.58
N LEU A 927 15.39 7.94 -29.29
CA LEU A 927 14.66 8.73 -28.28
C LEU A 927 15.05 10.21 -28.28
N LEU A 928 16.19 10.61 -28.88
CA LEU A 928 16.60 12.02 -28.93
C LEU A 928 15.53 12.96 -29.56
N PRO A 929 14.77 12.60 -30.63
CA PRO A 929 13.69 13.42 -31.15
C PRO A 929 12.49 13.58 -30.20
N LEU A 930 12.26 12.64 -29.28
CA LEU A 930 11.20 12.77 -28.29
C LEU A 930 11.52 13.90 -27.28
N LEU A 931 12.80 14.20 -27.08
CA LEU A 931 13.25 15.33 -26.26
C LEU A 931 13.03 16.73 -26.91
N ASP A 932 12.48 16.80 -28.12
CA ASP A 932 11.98 18.07 -28.71
C ASP A 932 10.54 18.37 -28.29
N ARG A 933 9.83 17.42 -27.68
CA ARG A 933 8.47 17.63 -27.19
C ARG A 933 8.46 18.35 -25.84
N ASP A 934 7.29 18.87 -25.48
CA ASP A 934 7.04 19.51 -24.18
C ASP A 934 6.58 18.52 -23.08
N ASP A 935 6.27 17.26 -23.42
CA ASP A 935 5.71 16.20 -22.56
C ASP A 935 6.75 15.16 -22.13
N LEU A 936 7.84 15.60 -21.49
CA LEU A 936 9.02 14.80 -21.14
C LEU A 936 8.84 13.78 -19.97
N VAL A 937 7.61 13.31 -19.73
CA VAL A 937 7.22 12.48 -18.57
C VAL A 937 7.59 11.01 -18.78
N GLY A 938 7.98 10.30 -17.71
CA GLY A 938 8.31 8.87 -17.73
C GLY A 938 9.72 8.54 -18.27
N LEU A 939 10.43 9.53 -18.81
CA LEU A 939 11.83 9.42 -19.22
C LEU A 939 12.79 9.42 -18.02
N ASP A 940 12.38 9.98 -16.89
CA ASP A 940 13.05 9.86 -15.60
C ASP A 940 13.20 8.40 -15.15
N LEU A 941 12.15 7.58 -15.27
CA LEU A 941 12.21 6.14 -15.01
C LEU A 941 13.18 5.41 -15.96
N LEU A 942 13.28 5.84 -17.22
CA LEU A 942 14.29 5.32 -18.16
C LEU A 942 15.71 5.72 -17.71
N PHE A 943 15.93 6.95 -17.26
CA PHE A 943 17.23 7.39 -16.76
C PHE A 943 17.61 6.70 -15.44
N ASP A 944 16.66 6.41 -14.57
CA ASP A 944 16.89 5.62 -13.35
C ASP A 944 17.18 4.15 -13.69
N LEU A 945 16.48 3.53 -14.65
CA LEU A 945 16.82 2.20 -15.19
C LEU A 945 18.25 2.16 -15.78
N LEU A 946 18.64 3.18 -16.55
CA LEU A 946 20.00 3.32 -17.07
C LEU A 946 21.03 3.61 -15.93
N SER A 947 20.61 4.25 -14.84
CA SER A 947 21.45 4.48 -13.65
C SER A 947 21.79 3.19 -12.90
N GLU A 948 20.98 2.14 -13.04
CA GLU A 948 21.21 0.80 -12.48
C GLU A 948 21.81 -0.18 -13.52
N ALA A 949 21.67 0.10 -14.82
CA ALA A 949 22.20 -0.69 -15.93
C ALA A 949 23.29 0.08 -16.73
N PRO A 950 24.51 0.25 -16.19
CA PRO A 950 25.54 1.11 -16.78
C PRO A 950 26.09 0.55 -18.11
N LEU A 951 25.87 1.27 -19.19
CA LEU A 951 26.18 0.85 -20.55
C LEU A 951 27.25 1.75 -21.19
N ARG A 952 28.41 1.17 -21.50
CA ARG A 952 29.57 1.88 -22.07
C ARG A 952 29.25 2.69 -23.34
N LYS A 953 28.26 2.26 -24.14
CA LYS A 953 27.84 2.95 -25.36
C LYS A 953 26.74 4.00 -25.14
N ALA A 954 26.07 3.99 -23.98
CA ALA A 954 25.00 4.93 -23.65
C ALA A 954 25.52 6.31 -23.24
N LEU A 955 26.81 6.44 -22.85
CA LEU A 955 27.42 7.69 -22.38
C LEU A 955 27.24 8.86 -23.36
N PHE A 956 27.55 8.67 -24.66
CA PHE A 956 27.43 9.73 -25.65
C PHE A 956 25.96 10.14 -25.89
N PRO A 957 25.02 9.20 -26.15
CA PRO A 957 23.59 9.51 -26.16
C PRO A 957 23.12 10.24 -24.90
N LEU A 958 23.44 9.75 -23.69
CA LEU A 958 23.06 10.38 -22.42
C LEU A 958 23.59 11.82 -22.28
N GLN A 959 24.82 12.10 -22.72
CA GLN A 959 25.34 13.47 -22.71
C GLN A 959 24.63 14.37 -23.72
N GLN A 960 24.25 13.85 -24.90
CA GLN A 960 23.37 14.60 -25.83
C GLN A 960 21.97 14.82 -25.25
N MET A 961 21.40 13.83 -24.55
CA MET A 961 20.10 13.94 -23.87
C MET A 961 20.13 15.00 -22.77
N VAL A 962 21.15 15.00 -21.89
CA VAL A 962 21.33 16.03 -20.84
C VAL A 962 21.54 17.42 -21.45
N LEU A 963 22.38 17.55 -22.49
CA LEU A 963 22.57 18.82 -23.21
C LEU A 963 21.24 19.32 -23.80
N LYS A 964 20.44 18.43 -24.40
CA LYS A 964 19.16 18.75 -25.02
C LYS A 964 18.11 19.15 -24.00
N LEU A 965 17.93 18.39 -22.92
CA LEU A 965 17.07 18.72 -21.78
C LEU A 965 17.45 20.07 -21.15
N ARG A 966 18.74 20.31 -20.88
CA ARG A 966 19.25 21.62 -20.40
C ARG A 966 18.98 22.74 -21.40
N SER A 967 18.94 22.44 -22.71
CA SER A 967 18.57 23.41 -23.75
C SER A 967 17.07 23.63 -23.92
N HIS A 968 16.23 22.78 -23.31
CA HIS A 968 14.79 22.97 -23.16
C HIS A 968 14.52 23.86 -21.94
N PHE A 969 15.08 23.50 -20.78
CA PHE A 969 14.97 24.25 -19.52
C PHE A 969 15.97 25.42 -19.40
N ARG A 970 16.04 26.29 -20.42
CA ARG A 970 17.03 27.41 -20.49
C ARG A 970 16.87 28.50 -19.43
N ALA A 971 15.69 28.61 -18.84
CA ALA A 971 15.39 29.52 -17.73
C ALA A 971 14.72 28.71 -16.62
N ILE A 972 15.52 28.32 -15.64
CA ILE A 972 15.05 27.83 -14.35
C ILE A 972 15.20 29.02 -13.42
N ASP A 973 14.10 29.47 -12.80
CA ASP A 973 14.16 30.64 -11.92
C ASP A 973 15.03 30.37 -10.67
N PRO A 974 15.82 31.35 -10.19
CA PRO A 974 16.68 31.15 -9.03
C PRO A 974 15.88 30.79 -7.77
N GLY A 975 16.16 29.61 -7.22
CA GLY A 975 15.44 29.05 -6.07
C GLY A 975 14.42 27.96 -6.42
N SER A 976 14.07 27.80 -7.70
CA SER A 976 13.21 26.70 -8.17
C SER A 976 13.94 25.35 -8.14
N SER A 977 13.19 24.27 -7.90
CA SER A 977 13.66 22.89 -8.01
C SER A 977 13.97 22.51 -9.45
N LEU A 978 15.00 21.69 -9.64
CA LEU A 978 15.37 21.17 -10.96
C LEU A 978 14.31 20.15 -11.46
N PRO A 979 13.86 20.20 -12.74
CA PRO A 979 12.91 19.22 -13.27
C PRO A 979 13.43 17.78 -13.15
N GLN A 980 12.60 16.86 -12.63
CA GLN A 980 13.01 15.51 -12.27
C GLN A 980 13.67 14.73 -13.42
N VAL A 981 13.15 14.86 -14.66
CA VAL A 981 13.74 14.24 -15.86
C VAL A 981 15.17 14.73 -16.14
N LEU A 982 15.49 16.00 -15.89
CA LEU A 982 16.86 16.53 -16.01
C LEU A 982 17.72 16.12 -14.81
N SER A 983 17.13 16.01 -13.62
CA SER A 983 17.80 15.50 -12.42
C SER A 983 18.27 14.06 -12.61
N SER A 984 17.37 13.12 -12.93
CA SER A 984 17.72 11.71 -13.18
C SER A 984 18.63 11.53 -14.40
N ALA A 985 18.49 12.33 -15.46
CA ALA A 985 19.45 12.30 -16.59
C ALA A 985 20.88 12.68 -16.16
N ILE A 986 21.03 13.70 -15.30
CA ILE A 986 22.34 14.11 -14.74
C ILE A 986 22.89 13.04 -13.78
N ARG A 987 22.04 12.41 -12.96
CA ARG A 987 22.43 11.30 -12.06
C ARG A 987 22.92 10.08 -12.85
N ALA A 988 22.18 9.67 -13.88
CA ALA A 988 22.55 8.60 -14.80
C ALA A 988 23.89 8.85 -15.48
N LEU A 989 24.09 10.07 -16.01
CA LEU A 989 25.33 10.48 -16.65
C LEU A 989 26.51 10.51 -15.65
N THR A 990 26.29 11.01 -14.44
CA THR A 990 27.31 11.04 -13.37
C THR A 990 27.81 9.63 -13.02
N ARG A 991 26.89 8.66 -12.87
CA ARG A 991 27.25 7.24 -12.66
C ARG A 991 27.99 6.62 -13.84
N HIS A 992 27.58 6.88 -15.07
CA HIS A 992 28.28 6.38 -16.25
C HIS A 992 29.73 6.92 -16.34
N ILE A 993 29.93 8.21 -16.09
CA ILE A 993 31.27 8.84 -16.06
C ILE A 993 32.13 8.22 -14.94
N ALA A 994 31.56 8.01 -13.75
CA ALA A 994 32.23 7.37 -12.63
C ALA A 994 32.76 5.96 -12.96
N LEU A 995 32.07 5.21 -13.83
CA LEU A 995 32.39 3.84 -14.19
C LEU A 995 33.33 3.71 -15.41
N PHE A 996 33.30 4.65 -16.36
CA PHE A 996 34.03 4.51 -17.64
C PHE A 996 35.20 5.51 -17.85
N SER A 997 35.32 6.54 -17.01
CA SER A 997 36.29 7.66 -17.17
C SER A 997 37.76 7.28 -17.42
N LYS A 998 38.26 6.17 -16.89
CA LYS A 998 39.66 5.72 -17.10
C LYS A 998 40.00 5.48 -18.57
N GLU A 999 39.04 5.06 -19.39
CA GLU A 999 39.28 4.61 -20.76
C GLU A 999 38.91 5.67 -21.81
N GLU A 1000 38.22 6.74 -21.41
CA GLU A 1000 37.79 7.84 -22.29
C GLU A 1000 38.96 8.74 -22.73
N VAL A 1001 39.93 8.98 -21.84
CA VAL A 1001 41.07 9.91 -22.05
C VAL A 1001 41.88 9.59 -23.32
N ASN A 1002 41.84 8.33 -23.79
CA ASN A 1002 42.63 7.84 -24.92
C ASN A 1002 41.80 7.47 -26.16
N SER A 1003 40.48 7.73 -26.22
CA SER A 1003 39.62 7.29 -27.33
C SER A 1003 38.88 8.42 -28.06
N PRO A 1004 39.40 8.89 -29.23
CA PRO A 1004 38.72 9.86 -30.09
C PRO A 1004 37.41 9.35 -30.72
N GLN A 1005 37.04 8.09 -30.51
CA GLN A 1005 35.96 7.40 -31.24
C GLN A 1005 34.55 7.69 -30.69
N LEU A 1006 34.44 8.36 -29.54
CA LEU A 1006 33.16 8.68 -28.88
C LEU A 1006 32.61 10.08 -29.21
N GLY A 1007 33.23 10.85 -30.11
CA GLY A 1007 32.64 12.09 -30.65
C GLY A 1007 32.44 13.26 -29.66
N LEU A 1008 32.94 13.14 -28.43
CA LEU A 1008 32.76 14.13 -27.37
C LEU A 1008 33.52 15.43 -27.66
N SER A 1009 32.81 16.56 -27.61
CA SER A 1009 33.40 17.91 -27.72
C SER A 1009 34.09 18.37 -26.43
N ILE A 1010 33.67 17.82 -25.29
CA ILE A 1010 34.19 18.03 -23.94
C ILE A 1010 34.08 16.66 -23.23
N GLY A 1011 35.16 16.18 -22.63
CA GLY A 1011 35.17 14.87 -21.93
C GLY A 1011 34.27 14.85 -20.69
N GLY A 1012 33.72 13.69 -20.33
CA GLY A 1012 32.66 13.60 -19.31
C GLY A 1012 33.00 14.27 -17.97
N ALA A 1013 34.22 14.09 -17.48
CA ALA A 1013 34.66 14.72 -16.22
C ALA A 1013 34.76 16.26 -16.29
N GLU A 1014 35.04 16.84 -17.45
CA GLU A 1014 34.97 18.30 -17.66
C GLU A 1014 33.53 18.79 -17.75
N PHE A 1015 32.60 17.96 -18.26
CA PHE A 1015 31.17 18.27 -18.26
C PHE A 1015 30.59 18.26 -16.83
N LEU A 1016 31.04 17.36 -15.95
CA LEU A 1016 30.71 17.41 -14.52
C LEU A 1016 31.23 18.70 -13.85
N LEU A 1017 32.42 19.20 -14.22
CA LEU A 1017 32.92 20.49 -13.75
C LEU A 1017 32.06 21.67 -14.23
N GLU A 1018 31.48 21.59 -15.43
CA GLU A 1018 30.52 22.60 -15.93
C GLU A 1018 29.22 22.59 -15.12
N LEU A 1019 28.66 21.40 -14.83
CA LEU A 1019 27.44 21.24 -14.04
C LEU A 1019 27.63 21.69 -12.59
N LEU A 1020 28.75 21.32 -11.94
CA LEU A 1020 29.11 21.79 -10.59
C LEU A 1020 29.41 23.30 -10.53
N GLY A 1021 29.62 23.95 -11.67
CA GLY A 1021 29.75 25.41 -11.78
C GLY A 1021 28.42 26.17 -11.70
N ASN A 1022 27.28 25.48 -11.67
CA ASN A 1022 25.94 26.05 -11.54
C ASN A 1022 25.25 25.46 -10.30
N GLU A 1023 24.72 26.31 -9.42
CA GLU A 1023 24.18 25.89 -8.12
C GLU A 1023 22.98 24.93 -8.20
N GLN A 1024 22.11 25.08 -9.21
CA GLN A 1024 20.96 24.18 -9.42
C GLN A 1024 21.34 22.87 -10.12
N LEU A 1025 22.37 22.90 -10.99
CA LEU A 1025 22.86 21.69 -11.69
C LEU A 1025 23.91 20.91 -10.89
N ALA A 1026 24.48 21.50 -9.85
CA ALA A 1026 25.35 20.80 -8.90
C ALA A 1026 24.58 19.78 -8.05
N GLU A 1027 23.30 20.04 -7.74
CA GLU A 1027 22.48 19.24 -6.82
C GLU A 1027 22.46 17.73 -7.17
N PRO A 1028 22.14 17.30 -8.41
CA PRO A 1028 22.05 15.86 -8.72
C PRO A 1028 23.43 15.21 -8.86
N VAL A 1029 24.46 15.99 -9.22
CA VAL A 1029 25.86 15.52 -9.21
C VAL A 1029 26.34 15.27 -7.78
N LEU A 1030 25.91 16.10 -6.82
CA LEU A 1030 26.22 15.93 -5.39
C LEU A 1030 25.44 14.78 -4.73
N GLN A 1031 24.26 14.41 -5.26
CA GLN A 1031 23.55 13.21 -4.81
C GLN A 1031 24.36 11.93 -5.10
N GLU A 1032 24.92 11.82 -6.32
CA GLU A 1032 25.69 10.67 -6.81
C GLU A 1032 27.22 10.80 -6.61
N VAL A 1033 27.72 11.84 -5.94
CA VAL A 1033 29.17 12.11 -5.77
C VAL A 1033 29.94 10.93 -5.15
N SER A 1034 29.28 10.11 -4.33
CA SER A 1034 29.82 8.89 -3.72
C SER A 1034 30.29 7.83 -4.72
N TYR A 1035 29.82 7.86 -5.97
CA TYR A 1035 30.29 6.94 -7.01
C TYR A 1035 31.60 7.40 -7.67
N LEU A 1036 31.94 8.70 -7.62
CA LEU A 1036 33.14 9.24 -8.25
C LEU A 1036 34.41 8.82 -7.50
N SER A 1037 35.31 8.11 -8.17
CA SER A 1037 36.62 7.72 -7.62
C SER A 1037 37.71 8.65 -8.15
N ILE A 1038 38.52 9.24 -7.27
CA ILE A 1038 39.64 10.09 -7.72
C ILE A 1038 40.65 9.27 -8.54
N SER A 1039 40.78 7.98 -8.24
CA SER A 1039 41.64 7.06 -9.01
C SER A 1039 41.13 6.78 -10.43
N SER A 1040 39.89 7.15 -10.78
CA SER A 1040 39.32 6.95 -12.12
C SER A 1040 39.44 8.15 -13.06
N LEU A 1041 39.81 9.31 -12.54
CA LEU A 1041 39.87 10.57 -13.27
C LEU A 1041 41.31 10.91 -13.70
N ALA A 1042 41.45 11.71 -14.76
CA ALA A 1042 42.73 12.32 -15.11
C ALA A 1042 43.19 13.28 -14.01
N SER A 1043 44.49 13.31 -13.68
CA SER A 1043 45.00 14.04 -12.50
C SER A 1043 44.64 15.53 -12.47
N GLU A 1044 44.80 16.24 -13.58
CA GLU A 1044 44.44 17.66 -13.69
C GLU A 1044 42.93 17.92 -13.47
N THR A 1045 42.06 17.06 -14.02
CA THR A 1045 40.61 17.15 -13.82
C THR A 1045 40.21 16.75 -12.40
N ALA A 1046 40.89 15.76 -11.79
CA ALA A 1046 40.68 15.36 -10.40
C ALA A 1046 41.04 16.48 -9.42
N GLN A 1047 42.16 17.18 -9.64
CA GLN A 1047 42.57 18.36 -8.88
C GLN A 1047 41.49 19.46 -8.96
N ARG A 1048 41.01 19.77 -10.16
CA ARG A 1048 39.96 20.78 -10.38
C ARG A 1048 38.61 20.39 -9.77
N LEU A 1049 38.24 19.10 -9.78
CA LEU A 1049 37.02 18.57 -9.15
C LEU A 1049 37.07 18.70 -7.63
N VAL A 1050 38.18 18.27 -7.00
CA VAL A 1050 38.35 18.42 -5.56
C VAL A 1050 38.34 19.90 -5.15
N GLU A 1051 38.95 20.78 -5.94
CA GLU A 1051 38.91 22.23 -5.65
C GLU A 1051 37.49 22.82 -5.76
N ALA A 1052 36.70 22.40 -6.76
CA ALA A 1052 35.31 22.83 -6.92
C ALA A 1052 34.43 22.38 -5.74
N LEU A 1053 34.51 21.10 -5.35
CA LEU A 1053 33.77 20.56 -4.22
C LEU A 1053 34.16 21.24 -2.89
N ILE A 1054 35.44 21.52 -2.66
CA ILE A 1054 35.89 22.28 -1.47
C ILE A 1054 35.32 23.71 -1.45
N LYS A 1055 35.22 24.39 -2.60
CA LYS A 1055 34.60 25.72 -2.70
C LYS A 1055 33.11 25.67 -2.35
N ILE A 1056 32.37 24.68 -2.85
CA ILE A 1056 30.95 24.47 -2.51
C ILE A 1056 30.80 24.24 -1.00
N ALA A 1057 31.56 23.29 -0.42
CA ALA A 1057 31.47 22.98 1.01
C ALA A 1057 31.86 24.14 1.94
N LEU A 1058 32.69 25.09 1.48
CA LEU A 1058 33.02 26.32 2.20
C LEU A 1058 31.90 27.36 2.17
N GLY A 1059 31.21 27.53 1.04
CA GLY A 1059 30.11 28.47 0.89
C GLY A 1059 28.81 28.00 1.56
N ASP A 1060 28.46 26.73 1.36
CA ASP A 1060 27.18 26.13 1.78
C ASP A 1060 27.22 25.63 3.25
N ARG A 1061 26.05 25.55 3.91
CA ARG A 1061 25.86 24.96 5.25
C ARG A 1061 24.68 23.99 5.23
N GLY A 1062 24.97 22.69 5.20
CA GLY A 1062 23.94 21.64 5.30
C GLY A 1062 24.34 20.37 4.56
N TRP A 1063 23.36 19.71 3.97
CA TRP A 1063 23.51 18.43 3.26
C TRP A 1063 24.63 18.42 2.21
N ARG A 1064 24.82 19.50 1.43
CA ARG A 1064 25.91 19.60 0.43
C ARG A 1064 27.29 19.50 1.09
N ARG A 1065 27.52 20.28 2.14
CA ARG A 1065 28.76 20.24 2.94
C ARG A 1065 28.98 18.85 3.55
N TYR A 1066 27.92 18.23 4.09
CA TYR A 1066 27.98 16.89 4.66
C TYR A 1066 28.41 15.84 3.62
N LYS A 1067 27.71 15.76 2.46
CA LYS A 1067 28.02 14.84 1.36
C LYS A 1067 29.46 14.97 0.88
N ILE A 1068 29.92 16.21 0.67
CA ILE A 1068 31.31 16.50 0.25
C ILE A 1068 32.31 16.11 1.35
N ALA A 1069 32.00 16.36 2.62
CA ALA A 1069 32.89 16.03 3.74
C ALA A 1069 32.96 14.53 4.04
N VAL A 1070 31.91 13.75 3.74
CA VAL A 1070 31.95 12.29 3.73
C VAL A 1070 32.86 11.80 2.59
N TRP A 1071 32.57 12.18 1.35
CA TRP A 1071 33.37 11.75 0.19
C TRP A 1071 34.87 12.13 0.28
N LEU A 1072 35.20 13.35 0.72
CA LEU A 1072 36.58 13.77 0.97
C LEU A 1072 37.26 13.03 2.12
N SER A 1073 36.49 12.46 3.06
CA SER A 1073 37.00 11.63 4.16
C SER A 1073 37.25 10.19 3.68
N ASP A 1074 36.33 9.63 2.90
CA ASP A 1074 36.45 8.26 2.36
C ASP A 1074 37.61 8.16 1.35
N GLN A 1075 37.76 9.18 0.51
CA GLN A 1075 38.87 9.29 -0.45
C GLN A 1075 40.16 9.88 0.17
N TYR A 1076 40.18 10.25 1.46
CA TYR A 1076 41.25 11.09 2.05
C TYR A 1076 42.66 10.50 1.87
N ALA A 1077 42.82 9.18 1.98
CA ALA A 1077 44.12 8.53 1.82
C ALA A 1077 44.66 8.57 0.39
N ALA A 1078 43.79 8.53 -0.63
CA ALA A 1078 44.18 8.74 -2.03
C ALA A 1078 44.50 10.22 -2.27
N ILE A 1079 43.65 11.12 -1.75
CA ILE A 1079 43.79 12.58 -1.83
C ILE A 1079 45.11 13.06 -1.21
N SER A 1080 45.48 12.57 -0.02
CA SER A 1080 46.67 13.03 0.71
C SER A 1080 48.00 12.61 0.05
N ASN A 1081 47.95 11.58 -0.80
CA ASN A 1081 49.11 11.04 -1.50
C ASN A 1081 49.35 11.69 -2.87
N ASP A 1082 48.37 12.41 -3.43
CA ASP A 1082 48.57 13.29 -4.58
C ASP A 1082 49.21 14.63 -4.13
N PRO A 1083 50.40 15.02 -4.62
CA PRO A 1083 51.09 16.22 -4.16
C PRO A 1083 50.32 17.53 -4.38
N ASP A 1084 49.53 17.62 -5.45
CA ASP A 1084 48.82 18.83 -5.84
C ASP A 1084 47.44 18.91 -5.18
N ILE A 1085 46.73 17.78 -5.03
CA ILE A 1085 45.47 17.76 -4.25
C ILE A 1085 45.76 17.97 -2.76
N SER A 1086 46.85 17.42 -2.23
CA SER A 1086 47.33 17.70 -0.86
C SER A 1086 47.67 19.19 -0.65
N LYS A 1087 48.23 19.85 -1.67
CA LYS A 1087 48.45 21.31 -1.70
C LYS A 1087 47.13 22.09 -1.76
N ILE A 1088 46.12 21.63 -2.49
CA ILE A 1088 44.76 22.20 -2.48
C ILE A 1088 44.13 22.11 -1.07
N LEU A 1089 44.16 20.94 -0.43
CA LEU A 1089 43.69 20.78 0.96
C LEU A 1089 44.37 21.77 1.91
N SER A 1090 45.71 21.90 1.81
CA SER A 1090 46.50 22.83 2.62
C SER A 1090 46.08 24.30 2.41
N ASN A 1091 45.92 24.73 1.16
CA ASN A 1091 45.49 26.09 0.80
C ASN A 1091 44.13 26.46 1.43
N TYR A 1092 43.14 25.57 1.33
CA TYR A 1092 41.81 25.76 1.91
C TYR A 1092 41.72 25.39 3.40
N LYS A 1093 42.85 24.99 4.01
CA LYS A 1093 42.98 24.52 5.39
C LYS A 1093 41.94 23.43 5.70
N VAL A 1094 41.89 22.38 4.90
CA VAL A 1094 40.99 21.23 5.04
C VAL A 1094 41.80 20.03 5.52
N ASP A 1095 41.66 19.72 6.81
CA ASP A 1095 42.23 18.52 7.44
C ASP A 1095 41.10 17.58 7.92
N GLN A 1096 41.47 16.38 8.38
CA GLN A 1096 40.50 15.41 8.91
C GLN A 1096 39.66 15.95 10.09
N ARG A 1097 40.19 16.90 10.88
CA ARG A 1097 39.45 17.49 12.01
C ARG A 1097 38.37 18.43 11.49
N LYS A 1098 38.66 19.23 10.47
CA LYS A 1098 37.69 20.10 9.81
C LYS A 1098 36.65 19.30 9.01
N LEU A 1099 37.04 18.21 8.35
CA LEU A 1099 36.08 17.27 7.73
C LEU A 1099 35.13 16.68 8.78
N LYS A 1100 35.63 16.23 9.94
CA LYS A 1100 34.81 15.85 11.10
C LYS A 1100 34.01 16.99 11.76
N THR A 1101 34.25 18.25 11.35
CA THR A 1101 33.50 19.46 11.74
C THR A 1101 32.63 19.99 10.58
N TRP A 1102 32.56 19.24 9.47
CA TRP A 1102 31.67 19.45 8.33
C TRP A 1102 30.68 18.27 8.15
N GLN A 1103 31.04 17.11 8.70
CA GLN A 1103 30.16 15.94 8.92
C GLN A 1103 29.26 16.10 10.17
N LYS A 1104 29.56 17.10 11.02
CA LYS A 1104 28.77 17.55 12.17
C LYS A 1104 28.22 18.95 11.89
#